data_AF-A0AAU5LTU7-F1
#
_entry.id   AF-A0AAU5LTU7-F1
#
_cell.length_a   1.000
_cell.length_b   1.000
_cell.length_c   1.000
_cell.angle_alpha   90.00
_cell.angle_beta   90.00
_cell.angle_gamma   90.00
#
_symmetry.space_group_name_H-M   'P 1'
#
loop_
_entity.id
_entity.type
_entity.pdbx_description
1 polymer ?
#
loop_
_entity_poly.entity_id
_entity_poly.type
_entity_poly.pdbx_seq_one_letter_code
_entity_poly.pdbx_strand_id
1 'polypeptide(L)'
;MSTVRRLLLACLGTTLIVPLLAAPALADGPYERLLNTNFDSGTKSPWWSSANSPSTVTDGRLCAQIPAGTVNPWSSMIGQNDVPLEQGQPYTLRFDASATRPATIRATAQMAVAPHTTPLSKSFAITTTPQTFTVTATSTVTEVHSQVTFQMGGATEAYTLCLDNISFVGGVVPPGGPRDLGSPVRVNQHGYLVDGPKRATVVTALPGEQPWRLVDAAGAEVAAGQTSLYGPDAMSGDTVQLVSFDDFRVAGKGYRLAVGSEVSEPFEISEDLYDGLRRDSLAYFYHNRSGIPIESEYVGDAYDRPAGHLGVAPNTGDTSVPCLPGTCDYSLDVRGGWYDAGDHGKYVVNGALAAWQLLDLYERSATKGDFAGVADRTLRIPESGNRRPDVLDEARWEIDFMLRMQVPSGEPLAGMVHPKIHDVAWTGLPLPPAADAQPRYLYPPTTAATLNVAAVGARCARIYAVWDPALALRCLIAATKAWKAAKAHPELYAPAESVGGGPYADTDVRDEFSWAAAELFATTGLPTYRSQITTGLTTDGFSWRDMGGLADLALARVPWRLTGTTRKAVEGRIKSVADQYVAALGQQGYANPYLPTDGKYVWGSNSATANNAMVIAMAYDLTKQARYREAAVESMDYLLGRNALNQSYVTGYGERSAQNQHHRFWAHSLDAALPNPAPGSLAGGPNSGLQDPVAQRNLPGCAPATCYVDDIGSWSTNEVAVNWNSALAWISAFASSVSDAGAGGGSAAAGVLASPIDLTSGFYVDPNSTPATWVRNNGGDSRAAAINSSIATKPMARWFGNPPSGTTIGTIVGAFVGAADNADKAPILVAYNLPGRDACGGHSGGGAGSPSAYRTWVAAFASAIGTRPAIVILEPDALGDFECMTAAQITERNGMLSFALQQFRDKAPNTWAYLDGGNAGWVAADTMAQRLNGAGVTYGRGFAVNVSNYYTTSQSTSYGNSVRNSLSSRYGYTKPFVVDTSRNGNGSNGQWCNPAGRRLGSVAQLGGGAEMLLWVKVPGNSDGPCGTAPNTSAGQFSPTLAINLINGT
;
A
#
# COMPACT_ATOMS: atom_id res chain seq x y z
N MET A 1 -50.26 30.48 -36.82
CA MET A 1 -49.91 30.63 -38.25
C MET A 1 -49.90 29.26 -38.89
N SER A 2 -50.66 29.14 -39.97
CA SER A 2 -51.03 27.91 -40.68
C SER A 2 -49.95 27.43 -41.67
N THR A 3 -50.01 26.13 -42.03
CA THR A 3 -49.61 25.48 -43.33
C THR A 3 -48.09 25.25 -43.58
N VAL A 4 -47.53 24.14 -44.10
CA VAL A 4 -47.91 23.08 -45.09
C VAL A 4 -47.04 21.79 -44.96
N ARG A 5 -47.67 20.62 -45.17
CA ARG A 5 -47.29 19.26 -45.73
C ARG A 5 -45.85 18.66 -45.79
N ARG A 6 -45.79 17.40 -45.30
CA ARG A 6 -45.43 16.07 -45.91
C ARG A 6 -44.13 15.86 -46.72
N LEU A 7 -43.33 14.87 -46.29
CA LEU A 7 -42.94 13.67 -47.08
C LEU A 7 -42.27 12.62 -46.17
N LEU A 8 -42.90 11.45 -45.99
CA LEU A 8 -42.29 10.21 -45.49
C LEU A 8 -43.04 9.06 -46.16
N LEU A 9 -42.37 8.39 -47.09
CA LEU A 9 -42.83 7.16 -47.75
C LEU A 9 -42.14 5.98 -47.06
N ALA A 10 -42.94 4.97 -46.73
CA ALA A 10 -42.51 3.67 -46.25
C ALA A 10 -41.90 2.83 -47.38
N CYS A 11 -40.88 2.04 -47.05
CA CYS A 11 -40.54 0.81 -47.77
C CYS A 11 -40.15 -0.26 -46.75
N LEU A 12 -40.91 -1.35 -46.74
CA LEU A 12 -40.59 -2.60 -46.07
C LEU A 12 -39.27 -3.15 -46.62
N GLY A 13 -38.32 -3.42 -45.73
CA GLY A 13 -37.10 -4.16 -46.04
C GLY A 13 -37.13 -5.54 -45.38
N THR A 14 -37.23 -6.57 -46.21
CA THR A 14 -37.01 -7.98 -45.91
C THR A 14 -35.74 -8.23 -45.09
N THR A 15 -35.89 -8.80 -43.89
CA THR A 15 -34.79 -9.40 -43.13
C THR A 15 -34.32 -10.67 -43.83
N LEU A 16 -33.19 -10.59 -44.54
CA LEU A 16 -32.44 -11.77 -44.97
C LEU A 16 -31.87 -12.47 -43.73
N ILE A 17 -32.31 -13.71 -43.52
CA ILE A 17 -31.61 -14.68 -42.68
C ILE A 17 -30.34 -15.06 -43.46
N VAL A 18 -29.22 -14.45 -43.10
CA VAL A 18 -27.90 -14.91 -43.54
C VAL A 18 -27.51 -16.06 -42.59
N PRO A 19 -27.34 -17.31 -43.07
CA PRO A 19 -26.79 -18.35 -42.22
C PRO A 19 -25.38 -17.91 -41.81
N LEU A 20 -25.05 -18.01 -40.53
CA LEU A 20 -23.66 -17.90 -40.06
C LEU A 20 -22.85 -18.91 -40.86
N LEU A 21 -22.07 -18.43 -41.83
CA LEU A 21 -20.97 -19.18 -42.37
C LEU A 21 -20.00 -19.36 -41.20
N ALA A 22 -19.87 -20.60 -40.73
CA ALA A 22 -18.75 -21.00 -39.91
C ALA A 22 -17.48 -20.42 -40.52
N ALA A 23 -16.65 -19.78 -39.70
CA ALA A 23 -15.32 -19.35 -40.13
C ALA A 23 -14.66 -20.55 -40.84
N PRO A 24 -14.06 -20.35 -42.03
CA PRO A 24 -13.41 -21.46 -42.71
C PRO A 24 -12.36 -22.03 -41.76
N ALA A 25 -12.44 -23.34 -41.49
CA ALA A 25 -11.34 -24.06 -40.88
C ALA A 25 -10.09 -23.72 -41.69
N LEU A 26 -9.08 -23.15 -41.02
CA LEU A 26 -7.78 -22.87 -41.62
C LEU A 26 -7.28 -24.20 -42.22
N ALA A 27 -7.24 -24.27 -43.55
CA ALA A 27 -6.68 -25.39 -44.26
C ALA A 27 -5.19 -25.57 -43.91
N ASP A 28 -4.75 -26.83 -43.82
CA ASP A 28 -3.39 -27.32 -43.54
C ASP A 28 -2.28 -26.63 -44.39
N GLY A 29 -1.85 -25.44 -43.99
CA GLY A 29 -0.57 -24.86 -44.37
C GLY A 29 0.51 -25.26 -43.35
N PRO A 30 1.79 -25.41 -43.74
CA PRO A 30 2.84 -25.76 -42.81
C PRO A 30 3.07 -24.57 -41.84
N TYR A 31 3.02 -24.82 -40.53
CA TYR A 31 3.07 -23.79 -39.48
C TYR A 31 4.41 -23.06 -39.47
N GLU A 32 4.34 -21.74 -39.67
CA GLU A 32 5.50 -20.84 -39.63
C GLU A 32 5.93 -20.57 -38.19
N ARG A 33 7.22 -20.81 -37.91
CA ARG A 33 7.82 -20.63 -36.60
C ARG A 33 8.46 -19.25 -36.43
N LEU A 34 8.82 -18.61 -37.54
CA LEU A 34 9.52 -17.33 -37.54
C LEU A 34 8.54 -16.17 -37.66
N LEU A 35 8.90 -15.07 -37.01
CA LEU A 35 8.19 -13.80 -37.09
C LEU A 35 8.89 -12.87 -38.07
N ASN A 36 8.13 -11.94 -38.65
CA ASN A 36 8.64 -10.92 -39.58
C ASN A 36 9.54 -11.52 -40.67
N THR A 37 8.99 -12.47 -41.42
CA THR A 37 9.72 -13.34 -42.36
C THR A 37 10.06 -12.66 -43.69
N ASN A 38 9.36 -11.57 -44.02
CA ASN A 38 9.47 -10.83 -45.28
C ASN A 38 9.89 -9.36 -45.10
N PHE A 39 10.06 -8.89 -43.86
CA PHE A 39 10.50 -7.52 -43.53
C PHE A 39 9.66 -6.37 -44.12
N ASP A 40 8.41 -6.64 -44.54
CA ASP A 40 7.51 -5.65 -45.16
C ASP A 40 7.17 -4.48 -44.23
N SER A 41 7.28 -4.69 -42.91
CA SER A 41 7.08 -3.64 -41.90
C SER A 41 8.15 -2.53 -41.94
N GLY A 42 9.24 -2.73 -42.68
CA GLY A 42 10.40 -1.83 -42.67
C GLY A 42 11.26 -1.94 -41.39
N THR A 43 10.90 -2.84 -40.47
CA THR A 43 11.64 -3.08 -39.23
C THR A 43 12.24 -4.47 -39.23
N LYS A 44 13.39 -4.66 -38.56
CA LYS A 44 14.02 -5.99 -38.45
C LYS A 44 13.52 -6.81 -37.25
N SER A 45 12.83 -6.20 -36.28
CA SER A 45 12.41 -6.91 -35.07
C SER A 45 11.52 -8.12 -35.42
N PRO A 46 11.71 -9.31 -34.82
CA PRO A 46 12.58 -9.64 -33.69
C PRO A 46 13.94 -10.24 -34.09
N TRP A 47 14.43 -10.00 -35.31
CA TRP A 47 15.74 -10.50 -35.75
C TRP A 47 16.89 -9.75 -35.11
N TRP A 48 17.80 -10.50 -34.49
CA TRP A 48 19.04 -9.97 -33.92
C TRP A 48 20.20 -10.15 -34.89
N SER A 49 21.25 -9.35 -34.68
CA SER A 49 22.51 -9.45 -35.40
C SER A 49 23.67 -9.29 -34.43
N SER A 50 24.77 -10.01 -34.63
CA SER A 50 26.00 -9.81 -33.86
C SER A 50 26.46 -8.35 -33.93
N ALA A 51 27.05 -7.83 -32.85
CA ALA A 51 27.48 -6.43 -32.77
C ALA A 51 28.46 -6.02 -33.88
N ASN A 52 29.30 -6.96 -34.34
CA ASN A 52 30.23 -6.77 -35.45
C ASN A 52 29.57 -6.93 -36.84
N SER A 53 28.28 -7.23 -36.91
CA SER A 53 27.53 -7.41 -38.15
C SER A 53 26.19 -6.67 -38.11
N PRO A 54 26.20 -5.33 -37.94
CA PRO A 54 24.98 -4.56 -37.84
C PRO A 54 24.11 -4.75 -39.08
N SER A 55 22.81 -4.93 -38.84
CA SER A 55 21.80 -5.15 -39.87
C SER A 55 20.66 -4.15 -39.83
N THR A 56 20.11 -3.83 -41.00
CA THR A 56 18.96 -2.95 -41.21
C THR A 56 18.07 -3.51 -42.31
N VAL A 57 16.78 -3.17 -42.30
CA VAL A 57 15.91 -3.45 -43.43
C VAL A 57 16.18 -2.41 -44.52
N THR A 58 16.47 -2.86 -45.73
CA THR A 58 16.75 -2.03 -46.91
C THR A 58 16.04 -2.63 -48.11
N ASP A 59 15.18 -1.84 -48.75
CA ASP A 59 14.32 -2.27 -49.87
C ASP A 59 13.54 -3.56 -49.54
N GLY A 60 12.97 -3.63 -48.33
CA GLY A 60 12.20 -4.79 -47.86
C GLY A 60 13.03 -6.03 -47.50
N ARG A 61 14.36 -5.93 -47.40
CA ARG A 61 15.24 -7.07 -47.09
C ARG A 61 16.12 -6.80 -45.89
N LEU A 62 16.41 -7.81 -45.07
CA LEU A 62 17.35 -7.68 -43.96
C LEU A 62 18.79 -7.74 -44.48
N CYS A 63 19.46 -6.59 -44.54
CA CYS A 63 20.83 -6.48 -45.01
C CYS A 63 21.80 -6.22 -43.86
N ALA A 64 22.89 -7.01 -43.78
CA ALA A 64 23.90 -6.93 -42.74
C ALA A 64 25.31 -6.73 -43.32
N GLN A 65 26.11 -5.92 -42.63
CA GLN A 65 27.51 -5.68 -42.97
C GLN A 65 28.40 -6.77 -42.34
N ILE A 66 28.99 -7.65 -43.15
CA ILE A 66 29.84 -8.73 -42.68
C ILE A 66 31.31 -8.29 -42.74
N PRO A 67 32.06 -8.28 -41.61
CA PRO A 67 33.44 -7.83 -41.59
C PRO A 67 34.40 -8.90 -42.11
N ALA A 68 35.54 -8.45 -42.66
CA ALA A 68 36.67 -9.32 -42.97
C ALA A 68 37.40 -9.80 -41.70
N GLY A 69 38.13 -10.91 -41.80
CA GLY A 69 39.09 -11.34 -40.78
C GLY A 69 38.49 -11.97 -39.52
N THR A 70 37.20 -12.35 -39.55
CA THR A 70 36.61 -13.20 -38.51
C THR A 70 37.08 -14.65 -38.68
N VAL A 71 37.24 -15.39 -37.58
CA VAL A 71 37.82 -16.76 -37.62
C VAL A 71 36.74 -17.83 -37.71
N ASN A 72 35.71 -17.75 -36.86
CA ASN A 72 34.70 -18.80 -36.76
C ASN A 72 33.42 -18.42 -37.51
N PRO A 73 32.67 -19.38 -38.08
CA PRO A 73 31.38 -19.11 -38.73
C PRO A 73 30.37 -18.38 -37.83
N TRP A 74 30.36 -18.68 -36.53
CA TRP A 74 29.48 -18.04 -35.54
C TRP A 74 30.00 -16.70 -35.02
N SER A 75 31.15 -16.20 -35.51
CA SER A 75 31.65 -14.87 -35.14
C SER A 75 30.80 -13.73 -35.69
N SER A 76 30.00 -13.96 -36.73
CA SER A 76 29.07 -13.00 -37.34
C SER A 76 27.77 -13.71 -37.65
N MET A 77 26.69 -13.31 -36.99
CA MET A 77 25.41 -14.01 -37.04
C MET A 77 24.22 -13.07 -37.19
N ILE A 78 23.17 -13.59 -37.81
CA ILE A 78 21.82 -13.05 -37.83
C ILE A 78 20.90 -14.18 -37.38
N GLY A 79 19.95 -13.92 -36.50
CA GLY A 79 19.07 -14.98 -36.04
C GLY A 79 17.80 -14.50 -35.37
N GLN A 80 16.97 -15.48 -35.03
CA GLN A 80 15.76 -15.28 -34.24
C GLN A 80 15.71 -16.37 -33.15
N ASN A 81 15.52 -15.94 -31.91
CA ASN A 81 15.48 -16.81 -30.72
C ASN A 81 14.05 -17.31 -30.42
N ASP A 82 13.98 -18.21 -29.44
CA ASP A 82 12.75 -18.79 -28.87
C ASP A 82 11.89 -19.49 -29.93
N VAL A 83 12.57 -20.17 -30.84
CA VAL A 83 11.99 -21.00 -31.90
C VAL A 83 11.90 -22.43 -31.37
N PRO A 84 10.72 -22.97 -31.05
CA PRO A 84 10.61 -24.31 -30.48
C PRO A 84 10.99 -25.39 -31.50
N LEU A 85 11.65 -26.44 -31.00
CA LEU A 85 11.96 -27.67 -31.72
C LEU A 85 11.39 -28.86 -30.95
N GLU A 86 10.82 -29.83 -31.65
CA GLU A 86 10.21 -31.02 -31.07
C GLU A 86 10.89 -32.28 -31.63
N GLN A 87 11.34 -33.16 -30.74
CA GLN A 87 12.11 -34.33 -31.13
C GLN A 87 11.33 -35.22 -32.10
N GLY A 88 12.00 -35.67 -33.16
CA GLY A 88 11.43 -36.52 -34.20
C GLY A 88 10.62 -35.77 -35.26
N GLN A 89 10.39 -34.46 -35.12
CA GLN A 89 9.65 -33.69 -36.10
C GLN A 89 10.52 -33.12 -37.22
N PRO A 90 10.04 -33.09 -38.48
CA PRO A 90 10.74 -32.44 -39.58
C PRO A 90 10.49 -30.93 -39.58
N TYR A 91 11.54 -30.17 -39.89
CA TYR A 91 11.48 -28.73 -40.13
C TYR A 91 12.15 -28.40 -41.46
N THR A 92 11.51 -27.49 -42.21
CA THR A 92 12.00 -26.99 -43.48
C THR A 92 12.30 -25.50 -43.35
N LEU A 93 13.57 -25.15 -43.49
CA LEU A 93 14.04 -23.77 -43.62
C LEU A 93 14.09 -23.40 -45.11
N ARG A 94 13.41 -22.32 -45.48
CA ARG A 94 13.45 -21.67 -46.79
C ARG A 94 13.86 -20.21 -46.61
N PHE A 95 14.69 -19.66 -47.49
CA PHE A 95 15.04 -18.24 -47.47
C PHE A 95 15.60 -17.78 -48.80
N ASP A 96 15.51 -16.49 -49.08
CA ASP A 96 16.20 -15.84 -50.18
C ASP A 96 17.46 -15.14 -49.66
N ALA A 97 18.57 -15.28 -50.39
CA ALA A 97 19.83 -14.63 -50.03
C ALA A 97 20.59 -14.11 -51.25
N SER A 98 21.24 -12.95 -51.08
CA SER A 98 22.31 -12.47 -51.96
C SER A 98 23.40 -11.76 -51.16
N ALA A 99 24.58 -11.62 -51.75
CA ALA A 99 25.66 -10.84 -51.16
C ALA A 99 26.35 -9.97 -52.21
N THR A 100 26.97 -8.87 -51.79
CA THR A 100 27.74 -7.99 -52.70
C THR A 100 28.93 -8.68 -53.39
N ARG A 101 29.31 -9.88 -52.94
CA ARG A 101 30.28 -10.79 -53.57
C ARG A 101 29.87 -12.24 -53.31
N PRO A 102 30.35 -13.23 -54.08
CA PRO A 102 30.17 -14.64 -53.75
C PRO A 102 30.68 -14.95 -52.35
N ALA A 103 29.86 -15.62 -51.54
CA ALA A 103 30.18 -15.95 -50.15
C ALA A 103 29.56 -17.31 -49.77
N THR A 104 29.93 -17.83 -48.60
CA THR A 104 29.28 -19.02 -48.02
C THR A 104 28.61 -18.61 -46.72
N ILE A 105 27.36 -19.01 -46.55
CA ILE A 105 26.61 -18.83 -45.31
C ILE A 105 26.24 -20.20 -44.75
N ARG A 106 26.26 -20.36 -43.42
CA ARG A 106 25.79 -21.57 -42.75
C ARG A 106 24.48 -21.28 -42.03
N ALA A 107 23.40 -21.89 -42.48
CA ALA A 107 22.11 -21.80 -41.80
C ALA A 107 21.99 -22.92 -40.76
N THR A 108 21.50 -22.59 -39.56
CA THR A 108 21.31 -23.54 -38.47
C THR A 108 19.95 -23.40 -37.78
N ALA A 109 19.47 -24.50 -37.20
CA ALA A 109 18.50 -24.51 -36.11
C ALA A 109 19.15 -25.26 -34.94
N GLN A 110 19.27 -24.62 -33.77
CA GLN A 110 20.04 -25.13 -32.64
C GLN A 110 19.55 -24.57 -31.29
N MET A 111 19.91 -25.21 -30.17
CA MET A 111 19.67 -24.66 -28.82
C MET A 111 20.35 -23.30 -28.63
N ALA A 112 19.66 -22.33 -28.02
CA ALA A 112 20.18 -20.97 -27.81
C ALA A 112 21.31 -20.90 -26.77
N VAL A 113 21.30 -21.80 -25.78
CA VAL A 113 22.34 -21.94 -24.75
C VAL A 113 23.11 -23.26 -24.89
N ALA A 114 24.23 -23.38 -24.18
CA ALA A 114 25.04 -24.60 -24.16
C ALA A 114 24.15 -25.81 -23.77
N PRO A 115 24.29 -26.97 -24.43
CA PRO A 115 25.39 -27.39 -25.31
C PRO A 115 25.25 -27.00 -26.80
N HIS A 116 24.29 -26.15 -27.18
CA HIS A 116 24.04 -25.75 -28.57
C HIS A 116 23.80 -26.92 -29.54
N THR A 117 23.08 -27.97 -29.10
CA THR A 117 22.71 -29.09 -29.97
C THR A 117 22.04 -28.54 -31.24
N THR A 118 22.50 -28.98 -32.40
CA THR A 118 22.19 -28.35 -33.70
C THR A 118 21.52 -29.35 -34.65
N PRO A 119 20.19 -29.54 -34.59
CA PRO A 119 19.51 -30.48 -35.48
C PRO A 119 19.56 -30.11 -36.97
N LEU A 120 19.67 -28.81 -37.29
CA LEU A 120 19.87 -28.34 -38.66
C LEU A 120 21.17 -27.57 -38.75
N SER A 121 22.07 -27.97 -39.65
CA SER A 121 23.28 -27.21 -39.98
C SER A 121 23.67 -27.45 -41.43
N LYS A 122 23.49 -26.45 -42.29
CA LYS A 122 23.80 -26.55 -43.72
C LYS A 122 24.47 -25.29 -44.26
N SER A 123 25.56 -25.48 -45.00
CA SER A 123 26.25 -24.40 -45.72
C SER A 123 25.71 -24.24 -47.14
N PHE A 124 25.58 -22.98 -47.57
CA PHE A 124 25.11 -22.58 -48.89
C PHE A 124 26.08 -21.59 -49.51
N ALA A 125 26.43 -21.80 -50.78
CA ALA A 125 27.13 -20.80 -51.58
C ALA A 125 26.11 -19.80 -52.12
N ILE A 126 26.33 -18.52 -51.86
CA ILE A 126 25.48 -17.41 -52.31
C ILE A 126 26.24 -16.53 -53.30
N THR A 127 25.49 -15.87 -54.18
CA THR A 127 26.05 -15.02 -55.25
C THR A 127 25.55 -13.58 -55.14
N THR A 128 25.91 -12.75 -56.12
CA THR A 128 25.45 -11.35 -56.24
C THR A 128 24.00 -11.19 -56.64
N THR A 129 23.38 -12.25 -57.15
CA THR A 129 21.97 -12.28 -57.52
C THR A 129 21.18 -12.98 -56.42
N PRO A 130 20.00 -12.46 -56.00
CA PRO A 130 19.11 -13.15 -55.07
C PRO A 130 18.78 -14.56 -55.54
N GLN A 131 18.95 -15.52 -54.64
CA GLN A 131 18.66 -16.94 -54.86
C GLN A 131 17.87 -17.49 -53.68
N THR A 132 16.93 -18.38 -53.97
CA THR A 132 16.15 -19.10 -52.96
C THR A 132 16.86 -20.40 -52.58
N PHE A 133 16.93 -20.66 -51.27
CA PHE A 133 17.47 -21.87 -50.69
C PHE A 133 16.40 -22.58 -49.84
N THR A 134 16.43 -23.91 -49.82
CA THR A 134 15.55 -24.74 -48.98
C THR A 134 16.35 -25.91 -48.40
N VAL A 135 16.15 -26.22 -47.12
CA VAL A 135 16.69 -27.40 -46.46
C VAL A 135 15.72 -27.94 -45.42
N THR A 136 15.59 -29.26 -45.35
CA THR A 136 14.79 -29.96 -44.36
C THR A 136 15.69 -30.78 -43.44
N ALA A 137 15.41 -30.77 -42.14
CA ALA A 137 16.07 -31.61 -41.15
C ALA A 137 15.06 -32.08 -40.09
N THR A 138 15.29 -33.23 -39.49
CA THR A 138 14.48 -33.74 -38.37
C THR A 138 15.12 -33.34 -37.06
N SER A 139 14.35 -32.76 -36.13
CA SER A 139 14.89 -32.40 -34.82
C SER A 139 15.26 -33.64 -34.01
N THR A 140 16.46 -33.63 -33.41
CA THR A 140 16.90 -34.67 -32.47
C THR A 140 16.64 -34.28 -31.00
N VAL A 141 16.05 -33.12 -30.76
CA VAL A 141 15.81 -32.56 -29.42
C VAL A 141 14.39 -32.00 -29.31
N THR A 142 13.86 -31.99 -28.08
CA THR A 142 12.71 -31.17 -27.71
C THR A 142 13.24 -30.01 -26.87
N GLU A 143 13.11 -28.79 -27.38
CA GLU A 143 13.63 -27.58 -26.76
C GLU A 143 12.74 -26.39 -27.14
N VAL A 144 12.30 -25.61 -26.15
CA VAL A 144 11.45 -24.43 -26.34
C VAL A 144 12.27 -23.18 -26.69
N HIS A 145 13.52 -23.10 -26.22
CA HIS A 145 14.43 -21.96 -26.41
C HIS A 145 15.53 -22.26 -27.45
N SER A 146 15.16 -22.76 -28.63
CA SER A 146 16.10 -22.87 -29.76
C SER A 146 16.12 -21.59 -30.61
N GLN A 147 17.06 -21.51 -31.54
CA GLN A 147 17.25 -20.38 -32.45
C GLN A 147 17.46 -20.85 -33.88
N VAL A 148 16.95 -20.07 -34.85
CA VAL A 148 17.31 -20.19 -36.26
C VAL A 148 18.33 -19.10 -36.57
N THR A 149 19.49 -19.49 -37.07
CA THR A 149 20.59 -18.55 -37.33
C THR A 149 21.20 -18.73 -38.70
N PHE A 150 21.65 -17.63 -39.26
CA PHE A 150 22.60 -17.59 -40.35
C PHE A 150 23.96 -17.25 -39.72
N GLN A 151 25.00 -17.97 -40.10
CA GLN A 151 26.36 -17.84 -39.60
C GLN A 151 27.27 -17.50 -40.80
N MET A 152 27.99 -16.37 -40.70
CA MET A 152 28.71 -15.70 -41.80
C MET A 152 30.17 -15.35 -41.48
N GLY A 153 30.68 -15.73 -40.31
CA GLY A 153 32.08 -15.47 -39.97
C GLY A 153 33.03 -16.35 -40.79
N GLY A 154 34.32 -16.01 -40.80
CA GLY A 154 35.33 -16.67 -41.63
C GLY A 154 35.63 -15.96 -42.96
N ALA A 155 35.01 -14.80 -43.21
CA ALA A 155 35.17 -14.06 -44.46
C ALA A 155 36.54 -13.39 -44.56
N THR A 156 37.26 -13.60 -45.67
CA THR A 156 38.56 -12.94 -45.92
C THR A 156 38.42 -11.49 -46.37
N GLU A 157 37.25 -11.11 -46.88
CA GLU A 157 36.90 -9.76 -47.33
C GLU A 157 35.51 -9.40 -46.83
N ALA A 158 35.29 -8.12 -46.56
CA ALA A 158 34.01 -7.63 -46.08
C ALA A 158 32.95 -7.65 -47.21
N TYR A 159 31.69 -7.86 -46.86
CA TYR A 159 30.57 -7.84 -47.80
C TYR A 159 29.24 -7.56 -47.10
N THR A 160 28.28 -7.01 -47.85
CA THR A 160 26.88 -6.96 -47.40
C THR A 160 26.18 -8.28 -47.78
N LEU A 161 25.55 -8.94 -46.82
CA LEU A 161 24.56 -10.01 -47.03
C LEU A 161 23.17 -9.39 -46.97
N CYS A 162 22.25 -9.79 -47.84
CA CYS A 162 20.82 -9.49 -47.73
C CYS A 162 20.02 -10.79 -47.69
N LEU A 163 19.10 -10.89 -46.73
CA LEU A 163 18.17 -12.00 -46.53
C LEU A 163 16.74 -11.52 -46.67
N ASP A 164 15.88 -12.37 -47.23
CA ASP A 164 14.45 -12.12 -47.38
C ASP A 164 13.64 -13.43 -47.41
N ASN A 165 12.32 -13.35 -47.29
CA ASN A 165 11.39 -14.48 -47.39
C ASN A 165 11.83 -15.70 -46.56
N ILE A 166 12.27 -15.45 -45.32
CA ILE A 166 12.84 -16.45 -44.42
C ILE A 166 11.71 -17.18 -43.72
N SER A 167 11.51 -18.45 -44.05
CA SER A 167 10.44 -19.29 -43.54
C SER A 167 11.02 -20.53 -42.88
N PHE A 168 10.57 -20.85 -41.67
CA PHE A 168 10.94 -22.08 -40.97
C PHE A 168 9.66 -22.79 -40.54
N VAL A 169 9.29 -23.81 -41.32
CA VAL A 169 8.01 -24.48 -41.17
C VAL A 169 8.17 -25.93 -40.79
N GLY A 170 7.27 -26.43 -39.95
CA GLY A 170 7.26 -27.82 -39.49
C GLY A 170 7.12 -27.94 -37.98
N GLY A 171 7.43 -29.13 -37.46
CA GLY A 171 7.11 -29.44 -36.07
C GLY A 171 5.63 -29.74 -35.85
N VAL A 172 5.26 -29.87 -34.57
CA VAL A 172 3.87 -29.89 -34.14
C VAL A 172 3.40 -28.44 -34.07
N VAL A 173 2.37 -28.05 -34.83
CA VAL A 173 1.72 -26.74 -34.68
C VAL A 173 1.42 -26.52 -33.19
N PRO A 174 2.10 -25.58 -32.50
CA PRO A 174 1.72 -25.16 -31.17
C PRO A 174 0.28 -24.71 -31.29
N PRO A 175 -0.63 -25.40 -30.62
CA PRO A 175 -2.00 -25.08 -30.83
C PRO A 175 -2.25 -23.75 -30.08
N GLY A 176 -2.93 -22.81 -30.74
CA GLY A 176 -4.02 -22.10 -30.06
C GLY A 176 -5.19 -23.03 -29.69
N GLY A 177 -4.92 -24.33 -29.52
CA GLY A 177 -5.84 -25.40 -29.14
C GLY A 177 -5.52 -25.89 -27.74
N PRO A 178 -5.96 -27.09 -27.34
CA PRO A 178 -6.18 -27.42 -25.93
C PRO A 178 -4.87 -27.39 -25.16
N ARG A 179 -4.59 -26.23 -24.55
CA ARG A 179 -3.75 -26.13 -23.37
C ARG A 179 -4.38 -27.07 -22.36
N ASP A 180 -3.56 -27.88 -21.70
CA ASP A 180 -4.05 -28.53 -20.50
C ASP A 180 -4.35 -27.41 -19.52
N LEU A 181 -5.62 -27.04 -19.43
CA LEU A 181 -6.10 -26.10 -18.44
C LEU A 181 -6.41 -26.85 -17.15
N GLY A 182 -6.20 -28.17 -17.06
CA GLY A 182 -6.66 -28.99 -15.95
C GLY A 182 -8.18 -28.98 -15.83
N SER A 183 -8.66 -29.11 -14.60
CA SER A 183 -10.08 -29.27 -14.29
C SER A 183 -10.96 -28.11 -14.75
N PRO A 184 -12.08 -28.34 -15.45
CA PRO A 184 -13.02 -27.28 -15.84
C PRO A 184 -13.75 -26.64 -14.64
N VAL A 185 -13.58 -27.19 -13.43
CA VAL A 185 -14.06 -26.58 -12.18
C VAL A 185 -12.96 -25.67 -11.62
N ARG A 186 -13.04 -24.38 -11.94
CA ARG A 186 -12.05 -23.36 -11.57
C ARG A 186 -12.34 -22.80 -10.19
N VAL A 187 -11.35 -22.85 -9.31
CA VAL A 187 -11.42 -22.41 -7.90
C VAL A 187 -10.26 -21.48 -7.61
N ASN A 188 -10.31 -20.78 -6.47
CA ASN A 188 -9.11 -20.26 -5.85
C ASN A 188 -8.28 -21.46 -5.37
N GLN A 189 -7.17 -21.76 -6.07
CA GLN A 189 -6.32 -22.91 -5.83
C GLN A 189 -5.57 -22.81 -4.50
N HIS A 190 -5.34 -21.59 -4.00
CA HIS A 190 -4.80 -21.42 -2.65
C HIS A 190 -5.85 -21.73 -1.58
N GLY A 191 -7.03 -21.13 -1.71
CA GLY A 191 -8.13 -21.39 -0.79
C GLY A 191 -9.11 -20.24 -0.58
N TYR A 192 -9.93 -20.41 0.46
CA TYR A 192 -10.93 -19.42 0.85
C TYR A 192 -10.88 -19.12 2.36
N LEU A 193 -11.23 -17.89 2.74
CA LEU A 193 -11.40 -17.56 4.14
C LEU A 193 -12.63 -18.25 4.72
N VAL A 194 -12.56 -18.69 5.98
CA VAL A 194 -13.73 -19.23 6.71
C VAL A 194 -14.92 -18.28 6.60
N ASP A 195 -14.74 -16.99 6.88
CA ASP A 195 -15.80 -15.96 6.80
C ASP A 195 -15.72 -15.08 5.54
N GLY A 196 -15.33 -15.68 4.39
CA GLY A 196 -15.24 -15.01 3.09
C GLY A 196 -16.15 -15.62 2.01
N PRO A 197 -16.28 -14.94 0.86
CA PRO A 197 -16.90 -15.53 -0.32
C PRO A 197 -16.13 -16.79 -0.75
N LYS A 198 -16.87 -17.80 -1.19
CA LYS A 198 -16.43 -19.14 -1.59
C LYS A 198 -17.14 -19.52 -2.87
N ARG A 199 -16.54 -19.13 -3.99
CA ARG A 199 -17.16 -19.22 -5.30
C ARG A 199 -16.22 -19.85 -6.30
N ALA A 200 -16.80 -20.58 -7.24
CA ALA A 200 -16.10 -21.26 -8.31
C ALA A 200 -16.79 -21.02 -9.64
N THR A 201 -16.05 -21.21 -10.72
CA THR A 201 -16.55 -21.09 -12.09
C THR A 201 -16.39 -22.44 -12.78
N VAL A 202 -17.45 -22.96 -13.38
CA VAL A 202 -17.47 -24.26 -14.06
C VAL A 202 -17.59 -24.01 -15.55
N VAL A 203 -16.58 -24.43 -16.32
CA VAL A 203 -16.62 -24.38 -17.78
C VAL A 203 -17.52 -25.50 -18.29
N THR A 204 -18.72 -25.16 -18.75
CA THR A 204 -19.70 -26.14 -19.22
C THR A 204 -20.75 -25.49 -20.12
N ALA A 205 -21.02 -26.16 -21.25
CA ALA A 205 -22.11 -25.82 -22.16
C ALA A 205 -23.38 -26.66 -21.90
N LEU A 206 -23.39 -27.48 -20.83
CA LEU A 206 -24.57 -28.28 -20.50
C LEU A 206 -25.76 -27.38 -20.17
N PRO A 207 -26.97 -27.71 -20.67
CA PRO A 207 -28.17 -26.94 -20.35
C PRO A 207 -28.62 -27.21 -18.91
N GLY A 208 -29.16 -26.18 -18.26
CA GLY A 208 -29.71 -26.29 -16.91
C GLY A 208 -28.63 -26.32 -15.82
N GLU A 209 -29.08 -26.14 -14.58
CA GLU A 209 -28.22 -26.21 -13.40
C GLU A 209 -27.64 -27.62 -13.22
N GLN A 210 -26.40 -27.69 -12.75
CA GLN A 210 -25.64 -28.92 -12.55
C GLN A 210 -25.43 -29.15 -11.04
N PRO A 211 -25.57 -30.40 -10.55
CA PRO A 211 -25.31 -30.69 -9.16
C PRO A 211 -23.81 -30.62 -8.86
N TRP A 212 -23.44 -29.95 -7.78
CA TRP A 212 -22.08 -29.91 -7.26
C TRP A 212 -21.99 -30.51 -5.85
N ARG A 213 -20.81 -31.02 -5.51
CA ARG A 213 -20.44 -31.51 -4.18
C ARG A 213 -19.11 -30.91 -3.76
N LEU A 214 -19.02 -30.41 -2.53
CA LEU A 214 -17.75 -30.13 -1.86
C LEU A 214 -17.34 -31.40 -1.13
N VAL A 215 -16.14 -31.91 -1.42
CA VAL A 215 -15.57 -33.09 -0.75
C VAL A 215 -14.33 -32.70 0.04
N ASP A 216 -14.14 -33.32 1.20
CA ASP A 216 -12.91 -33.18 1.98
C ASP A 216 -11.74 -34.00 1.39
N ALA A 217 -10.58 -33.93 2.04
CA ALA A 217 -9.39 -34.65 1.60
C ALA A 217 -9.53 -36.19 1.62
N ALA A 218 -10.48 -36.74 2.41
CA ALA A 218 -10.80 -38.16 2.44
C ALA A 218 -11.83 -38.57 1.38
N GLY A 219 -12.35 -37.60 0.61
CA GLY A 219 -13.38 -37.81 -0.40
C GLY A 219 -14.80 -37.84 0.18
N ALA A 220 -14.99 -37.50 1.46
CA ALA A 220 -16.33 -37.42 2.05
C ALA A 220 -17.02 -36.13 1.60
N GLU A 221 -18.28 -36.23 1.18
CA GLU A 221 -19.12 -35.08 0.87
C GLU A 221 -19.44 -34.29 2.14
N VAL A 222 -19.10 -33.00 2.14
CA VAL A 222 -19.28 -32.09 3.28
C VAL A 222 -20.27 -30.96 2.99
N ALA A 223 -20.55 -30.70 1.71
CA ALA A 223 -21.63 -29.82 1.26
C ALA A 223 -22.03 -30.18 -0.18
N ALA A 224 -23.22 -29.78 -0.61
CA ALA A 224 -23.71 -29.97 -1.97
C ALA A 224 -24.71 -28.89 -2.35
N GLY A 225 -24.94 -28.72 -3.66
CA GLY A 225 -25.93 -27.78 -4.18
C GLY A 225 -26.08 -27.86 -5.69
N GLN A 226 -26.63 -26.80 -6.28
CA GLN A 226 -26.76 -26.62 -7.72
C GLN A 226 -25.93 -25.42 -8.18
N THR A 227 -25.37 -25.49 -9.38
CA THR A 227 -24.77 -24.33 -10.03
C THR A 227 -25.85 -23.29 -10.34
N SER A 228 -25.46 -22.03 -10.51
CA SER A 228 -26.29 -21.01 -11.14
C SER A 228 -25.86 -20.80 -12.60
N LEU A 229 -26.85 -20.63 -13.47
CA LEU A 229 -26.59 -20.36 -14.88
C LEU A 229 -25.95 -18.98 -15.06
N TYR A 230 -24.93 -18.92 -15.91
CA TYR A 230 -24.33 -17.67 -16.35
C TYR A 230 -24.41 -17.55 -17.88
N GLY A 231 -23.81 -18.51 -18.59
CA GLY A 231 -23.80 -18.54 -20.06
C GLY A 231 -22.44 -18.10 -20.64
N PRO A 232 -22.40 -17.48 -21.83
CA PRO A 232 -21.16 -17.09 -22.47
C PRO A 232 -20.46 -15.95 -21.71
N ASP A 233 -19.19 -16.13 -21.38
CA ASP A 233 -18.31 -15.10 -20.83
C ASP A 233 -17.51 -14.44 -21.96
N ALA A 234 -17.66 -13.12 -22.11
CA ALA A 234 -17.10 -12.39 -23.25
C ALA A 234 -15.56 -12.33 -23.23
N MET A 235 -14.94 -12.26 -22.04
CA MET A 235 -13.49 -12.06 -21.91
C MET A 235 -12.71 -13.35 -22.15
N SER A 236 -13.29 -14.51 -21.81
CA SER A 236 -12.68 -15.82 -22.03
C SER A 236 -13.15 -16.52 -23.31
N GLY A 237 -14.36 -16.22 -23.78
CA GLY A 237 -15.04 -17.01 -24.82
C GLY A 237 -15.65 -18.32 -24.32
N ASP A 238 -15.51 -18.64 -23.03
CA ASP A 238 -16.09 -19.85 -22.43
C ASP A 238 -17.61 -19.71 -22.27
N THR A 239 -18.33 -20.84 -22.24
CA THR A 239 -19.65 -20.91 -21.62
C THR A 239 -19.49 -21.47 -20.22
N VAL A 240 -19.98 -20.74 -19.22
CA VAL A 240 -19.77 -21.09 -17.81
C VAL A 240 -21.06 -21.13 -17.00
N GLN A 241 -20.96 -21.80 -15.87
CA GLN A 241 -21.91 -21.75 -14.76
C GLN A 241 -21.14 -21.44 -13.47
N LEU A 242 -21.82 -20.89 -12.46
CA LEU A 242 -21.18 -20.48 -11.21
C LEU A 242 -21.59 -21.40 -10.07
N VAL A 243 -20.68 -21.58 -9.12
CA VAL A 243 -20.96 -22.27 -7.86
C VAL A 243 -20.69 -21.31 -6.71
N SER A 244 -21.60 -21.29 -5.73
CA SER A 244 -21.37 -20.66 -4.44
C SER A 244 -21.56 -21.69 -3.34
N PHE A 245 -20.58 -21.75 -2.45
CA PHE A 245 -20.62 -22.49 -1.18
C PHE A 245 -20.29 -21.53 -0.04
N ASP A 246 -20.77 -20.28 -0.20
CA ASP A 246 -20.54 -19.15 0.71
C ASP A 246 -20.97 -19.44 2.14
N ASP A 247 -21.79 -20.45 2.43
CA ASP A 247 -22.26 -20.84 3.77
C ASP A 247 -21.40 -21.91 4.47
N PHE A 248 -20.48 -22.56 3.74
CA PHE A 248 -19.58 -23.55 4.35
C PHE A 248 -18.50 -22.86 5.19
N ARG A 249 -18.33 -23.28 6.46
CA ARG A 249 -17.45 -22.63 7.46
C ARG A 249 -16.40 -23.55 8.06
N VAL A 250 -16.37 -24.84 7.70
CA VAL A 250 -15.43 -25.77 8.33
C VAL A 250 -14.04 -25.54 7.74
N ALA A 251 -13.10 -25.13 8.60
CA ALA A 251 -11.71 -25.03 8.22
C ALA A 251 -11.11 -26.42 7.94
N GLY A 252 -10.24 -26.51 6.94
CA GLY A 252 -9.65 -27.76 6.51
C GLY A 252 -8.85 -27.60 5.22
N LYS A 253 -7.99 -28.58 4.95
CA LYS A 253 -7.10 -28.59 3.78
C LYS A 253 -7.50 -29.68 2.81
N GLY A 254 -7.18 -29.49 1.53
CA GLY A 254 -7.40 -30.49 0.49
C GLY A 254 -8.86 -30.70 0.12
N TYR A 255 -9.71 -29.69 0.35
CA TYR A 255 -11.07 -29.68 -0.16
C TYR A 255 -11.05 -29.67 -1.69
N ARG A 256 -12.05 -30.31 -2.31
CA ARG A 256 -12.26 -30.25 -3.77
C ARG A 256 -13.72 -30.02 -4.07
N LEU A 257 -13.99 -29.27 -5.14
CA LEU A 257 -15.33 -29.08 -5.67
C LEU A 257 -15.53 -30.00 -6.87
N ALA A 258 -16.55 -30.86 -6.80
CA ALA A 258 -16.90 -31.81 -7.84
C ALA A 258 -18.21 -31.45 -8.53
N VAL A 259 -18.24 -31.44 -9.86
CA VAL A 259 -19.44 -31.24 -10.69
C VAL A 259 -19.52 -32.39 -11.71
N GLY A 260 -20.45 -33.30 -11.51
CA GLY A 260 -20.46 -34.57 -12.26
C GLY A 260 -19.21 -35.41 -11.96
N SER A 261 -18.42 -35.70 -13.00
CA SER A 261 -17.12 -36.39 -12.90
C SER A 261 -15.92 -35.44 -12.80
N GLU A 262 -16.14 -34.14 -13.04
CA GLU A 262 -15.08 -33.13 -13.01
C GLU A 262 -14.81 -32.69 -11.58
N VAL A 263 -13.55 -32.56 -11.20
CA VAL A 263 -13.14 -32.26 -9.83
C VAL A 263 -12.08 -31.16 -9.88
N SER A 264 -12.25 -30.10 -9.10
CA SER A 264 -11.30 -28.97 -9.03
C SER A 264 -9.92 -29.39 -8.54
N GLU A 265 -8.93 -28.52 -8.73
CA GLU A 265 -7.72 -28.56 -7.90
C GLU A 265 -8.09 -28.51 -6.41
N PRO A 266 -7.30 -29.16 -5.53
CA PRO A 266 -7.51 -29.04 -4.09
C PRO A 266 -7.32 -27.61 -3.62
N PHE A 267 -7.96 -27.26 -2.50
CA PHE A 267 -7.79 -25.96 -1.88
C PHE A 267 -7.98 -26.04 -0.37
N GLU A 268 -7.58 -24.98 0.33
CA GLU A 268 -7.76 -24.82 1.77
C GLU A 268 -8.95 -23.92 2.12
N ILE A 269 -9.57 -24.16 3.26
CA ILE A 269 -10.44 -23.19 3.92
C ILE A 269 -9.79 -22.88 5.27
N SER A 270 -9.32 -21.64 5.45
CA SER A 270 -8.59 -21.24 6.66
C SER A 270 -8.99 -19.84 7.14
N GLU A 271 -8.71 -19.58 8.41
CA GLU A 271 -8.85 -18.27 9.05
C GLU A 271 -7.72 -17.32 8.65
N ASP A 272 -6.50 -17.83 8.51
CA ASP A 272 -5.26 -17.10 8.26
C ASP A 272 -4.70 -17.30 6.84
N LEU A 273 -5.57 -17.66 5.90
CA LEU A 273 -5.21 -18.11 4.54
C LEU A 273 -4.15 -17.22 3.86
N TYR A 274 -4.32 -15.90 3.94
CA TYR A 274 -3.49 -14.93 3.20
C TYR A 274 -2.24 -14.45 3.96
N ASP A 275 -1.97 -14.98 5.16
CA ASP A 275 -0.83 -14.53 5.97
C ASP A 275 0.52 -14.89 5.37
N GLY A 276 0.63 -16.08 4.78
CA GLY A 276 1.79 -16.49 3.99
C GLY A 276 1.98 -15.58 2.79
N LEU A 277 0.94 -15.44 1.98
CA LEU A 277 0.99 -14.68 0.74
C LEU A 277 1.36 -13.21 0.98
N ARG A 278 0.82 -12.59 2.04
CA ARG A 278 1.21 -11.25 2.49
C ARG A 278 2.71 -11.16 2.77
N ARG A 279 3.29 -12.11 3.52
CA ARG A 279 4.72 -12.11 3.85
C ARG A 279 5.59 -12.31 2.62
N ASP A 280 5.25 -13.26 1.77
CA ASP A 280 6.04 -13.63 0.60
C ASP A 280 5.99 -12.54 -0.48
N SER A 281 4.82 -11.95 -0.72
CA SER A 281 4.68 -10.80 -1.63
C SER A 281 5.42 -9.54 -1.14
N LEU A 282 5.62 -9.38 0.18
CA LEU A 282 6.50 -8.35 0.76
C LEU A 282 7.99 -8.75 0.70
N ALA A 283 8.31 -10.03 0.80
CA ALA A 283 9.68 -10.53 0.69
C ALA A 283 10.26 -10.35 -0.73
N TYR A 284 9.40 -10.32 -1.76
CA TYR A 284 9.77 -9.98 -3.15
C TYR A 284 10.72 -8.78 -3.24
N PHE A 285 10.43 -7.72 -2.49
CA PHE A 285 11.22 -6.49 -2.53
C PHE A 285 12.65 -6.69 -2.02
N TYR A 286 12.83 -7.52 -0.98
CA TYR A 286 14.17 -7.89 -0.50
C TYR A 286 14.96 -8.64 -1.58
N HIS A 287 14.36 -9.63 -2.24
CA HIS A 287 14.99 -10.33 -3.37
C HIS A 287 15.44 -9.38 -4.48
N ASN A 288 14.66 -8.31 -4.72
CA ASN A 288 14.91 -7.34 -5.77
C ASN A 288 15.81 -6.17 -5.32
N ARG A 289 16.32 -6.14 -4.09
CA ARG A 289 17.23 -5.06 -3.67
C ARG A 289 18.53 -5.04 -4.49
N SER A 290 18.85 -3.88 -5.03
CA SER A 290 20.16 -3.55 -5.61
C SER A 290 21.11 -3.06 -4.53
N GLY A 291 22.42 -3.23 -4.72
CA GLY A 291 23.44 -2.64 -3.84
C GLY A 291 23.61 -3.32 -2.47
N ILE A 292 23.06 -4.51 -2.27
CA ILE A 292 23.21 -5.33 -1.06
C ILE A 292 23.29 -6.81 -1.43
N PRO A 293 24.09 -7.63 -0.72
CA PRO A 293 23.98 -9.08 -0.83
C PRO A 293 22.58 -9.54 -0.45
N ILE A 294 22.07 -10.54 -1.18
CA ILE A 294 20.86 -11.24 -0.76
C ILE A 294 21.34 -12.49 -0.05
N GLU A 295 21.10 -12.55 1.26
CA GLU A 295 21.74 -13.53 2.13
C GLU A 295 20.81 -14.73 2.37
N SER A 296 21.39 -15.93 2.36
CA SER A 296 20.64 -17.17 2.52
C SER A 296 19.90 -17.29 3.85
N GLU A 297 20.33 -16.57 4.90
CA GLU A 297 19.61 -16.51 6.18
C GLU A 297 18.20 -15.90 6.05
N TYR A 298 17.95 -15.08 5.03
CA TYR A 298 16.66 -14.44 4.78
C TYR A 298 15.85 -15.19 3.71
N VAL A 299 16.51 -15.61 2.63
CA VAL A 299 15.83 -16.15 1.42
C VAL A 299 16.08 -17.63 1.14
N GLY A 300 17.00 -18.27 1.86
CA GLY A 300 17.47 -19.63 1.60
C GLY A 300 18.57 -19.70 0.52
N ASP A 301 19.36 -20.77 0.54
CA ASP A 301 20.56 -20.93 -0.31
C ASP A 301 20.27 -20.89 -1.81
N ALA A 302 19.07 -21.29 -2.26
CA ALA A 302 18.70 -21.28 -3.67
C ALA A 302 18.57 -19.85 -4.25
N TYR A 303 18.33 -18.86 -3.40
CA TYR A 303 18.03 -17.48 -3.79
C TYR A 303 19.12 -16.49 -3.38
N ASP A 304 20.14 -16.95 -2.68
CA ASP A 304 21.23 -16.08 -2.28
C ASP A 304 22.00 -15.57 -3.51
N ARG A 305 22.51 -14.35 -3.41
CA ARG A 305 23.35 -13.79 -4.47
C ARG A 305 24.24 -12.68 -3.94
N PRO A 306 25.43 -12.49 -4.55
CA PRO A 306 26.25 -11.32 -4.28
C PRO A 306 25.50 -10.01 -4.56
N ALA A 307 25.99 -8.93 -3.96
CA ALA A 307 25.48 -7.59 -4.24
C ALA A 307 25.68 -7.23 -5.71
N GLY A 308 24.59 -6.90 -6.40
CA GLY A 308 24.65 -6.30 -7.73
C GLY A 308 24.87 -4.80 -7.66
N HIS A 309 25.58 -4.26 -8.63
CA HIS A 309 25.70 -2.84 -8.90
C HIS A 309 26.28 -2.01 -7.73
N LEU A 310 27.44 -2.44 -7.22
CA LEU A 310 28.27 -1.71 -6.24
C LEU A 310 29.62 -1.23 -6.79
N GLY A 311 29.78 -1.14 -8.11
CA GLY A 311 31.03 -0.73 -8.76
C GLY A 311 32.16 -1.75 -8.63
N VAL A 312 31.83 -3.01 -8.28
CA VAL A 312 32.75 -4.14 -8.26
C VAL A 312 32.69 -4.83 -9.61
N ALA A 313 33.84 -4.97 -10.28
CA ALA A 313 33.91 -5.59 -11.61
C ALA A 313 33.23 -6.99 -11.61
N PRO A 314 32.40 -7.31 -12.62
CA PRO A 314 32.22 -6.58 -13.88
C PRO A 314 31.28 -5.36 -13.83
N ASN A 315 30.55 -5.13 -12.74
CA ASN A 315 29.62 -3.99 -12.65
C ASN A 315 30.34 -2.65 -12.80
N THR A 316 29.69 -1.73 -13.51
CA THR A 316 30.19 -0.37 -13.77
C THR A 316 29.48 0.73 -12.98
N GLY A 317 28.43 0.37 -12.23
CA GLY A 317 27.64 1.24 -11.36
C GLY A 317 27.28 0.50 -10.05
N ASP A 318 26.62 1.10 -9.07
CA ASP A 318 25.90 2.38 -9.11
C ASP A 318 26.46 3.43 -8.14
N THR A 319 27.70 3.26 -7.69
CA THR A 319 28.31 4.15 -6.68
C THR A 319 28.81 5.48 -7.24
N SER A 320 28.91 5.62 -8.56
CA SER A 320 29.32 6.84 -9.27
C SER A 320 28.87 6.77 -10.74
N VAL A 321 27.57 6.85 -10.98
CA VAL A 321 26.97 6.69 -12.31
C VAL A 321 27.02 8.01 -13.09
N PRO A 322 27.64 8.07 -14.27
CA PRO A 322 27.63 9.27 -15.10
C PRO A 322 26.25 9.51 -15.71
N CYS A 323 25.98 10.76 -16.04
CA CYS A 323 24.88 11.11 -16.93
C CYS A 323 25.06 10.46 -18.30
N LEU A 324 23.95 10.11 -18.96
CA LEU A 324 23.97 9.71 -20.36
C LEU A 324 24.69 10.79 -21.19
N PRO A 325 25.59 10.44 -22.13
CA PRO A 325 26.38 11.43 -22.86
C PRO A 325 25.51 12.54 -23.48
N GLY A 326 25.89 13.80 -23.23
CA GLY A 326 25.18 14.98 -23.74
C GLY A 326 24.02 15.49 -22.86
N THR A 327 23.81 14.91 -21.67
CA THR A 327 22.68 15.27 -20.79
C THR A 327 23.12 16.10 -19.57
N CYS A 328 24.22 15.73 -18.92
CA CYS A 328 24.93 16.49 -17.88
C CYS A 328 26.40 16.03 -17.76
N ASP A 329 27.22 16.76 -17.00
CA ASP A 329 28.66 16.52 -16.82
C ASP A 329 29.05 16.06 -15.40
N TYR A 330 28.08 15.69 -14.57
CA TYR A 330 28.28 15.10 -13.24
C TYR A 330 28.00 13.59 -13.21
N SER A 331 28.31 12.98 -12.06
CA SER A 331 27.93 11.61 -11.73
C SER A 331 27.31 11.55 -10.34
N LEU A 332 26.42 10.58 -10.10
CA LEU A 332 25.75 10.41 -8.81
C LEU A 332 25.99 9.02 -8.24
N ASP A 333 26.10 8.95 -6.91
CA ASP A 333 25.92 7.70 -6.17
C ASP A 333 24.43 7.43 -6.03
N VAL A 334 23.95 6.43 -6.76
CA VAL A 334 22.54 6.03 -6.81
C VAL A 334 22.37 4.57 -6.39
N ARG A 335 23.25 4.08 -5.52
CA ARG A 335 23.15 2.72 -4.95
C ARG A 335 21.85 2.49 -4.17
N GLY A 336 21.49 1.23 -3.98
CA GLY A 336 20.24 0.83 -3.33
C GLY A 336 19.06 0.86 -4.30
N GLY A 337 17.86 0.88 -3.73
CA GLY A 337 16.61 0.74 -4.48
C GLY A 337 16.36 -0.69 -4.95
N TRP A 338 15.24 -0.89 -5.63
CA TRP A 338 14.87 -2.18 -6.20
C TRP A 338 15.20 -2.24 -7.69
N TYR A 339 15.63 -3.41 -8.15
CA TYR A 339 15.48 -3.80 -9.53
C TYR A 339 13.99 -3.90 -9.85
N ASP A 340 13.58 -3.19 -10.88
CA ASP A 340 12.18 -2.86 -11.14
C ASP A 340 11.36 -4.06 -11.58
N ALA A 341 11.93 -4.89 -12.43
CA ALA A 341 11.24 -6.01 -13.03
C ALA A 341 12.17 -7.22 -13.17
N GLY A 342 12.05 -7.94 -14.29
CA GLY A 342 13.00 -8.98 -14.65
C GLY A 342 14.38 -8.45 -15.06
N ASP A 343 14.53 -7.13 -15.20
CA ASP A 343 15.77 -6.42 -15.53
C ASP A 343 16.50 -5.83 -14.33
N HIS A 344 17.71 -5.32 -14.57
CA HIS A 344 18.50 -4.67 -13.53
C HIS A 344 18.32 -3.14 -13.52
N GLY A 345 17.43 -2.57 -14.31
CA GLY A 345 17.09 -1.14 -14.27
C GLY A 345 16.37 -0.75 -12.99
N LYS A 346 16.49 0.54 -12.64
CA LYS A 346 15.79 1.14 -11.49
C LYS A 346 15.12 2.44 -11.95
N TYR A 347 13.82 2.57 -11.70
CA TYR A 347 12.99 3.61 -12.32
C TYR A 347 12.15 4.32 -11.25
N VAL A 348 12.35 5.63 -11.13
CA VAL A 348 11.67 6.47 -10.12
C VAL A 348 10.16 6.47 -10.32
N VAL A 349 9.67 6.51 -11.56
CA VAL A 349 8.23 6.58 -11.84
C VAL A 349 7.51 5.34 -11.30
N ASN A 350 8.00 4.15 -11.66
CA ASN A 350 7.38 2.89 -11.25
C ASN A 350 7.68 2.54 -9.78
N GLY A 351 8.92 2.77 -9.33
CA GLY A 351 9.32 2.58 -7.93
C GLY A 351 8.57 3.49 -6.96
N ALA A 352 8.20 4.70 -7.37
CA ALA A 352 7.39 5.59 -6.55
C ALA A 352 5.98 5.06 -6.30
N LEU A 353 5.32 4.44 -7.28
CA LEU A 353 4.03 3.79 -7.07
C LEU A 353 4.16 2.64 -6.07
N ALA A 354 5.19 1.80 -6.24
CA ALA A 354 5.42 0.67 -5.35
C ALA A 354 5.69 1.12 -3.92
N ALA A 355 6.60 2.08 -3.73
CA ALA A 355 6.89 2.67 -2.42
C ALA A 355 5.63 3.34 -1.83
N TRP A 356 4.84 4.05 -2.63
CA TRP A 356 3.60 4.67 -2.19
C TRP A 356 2.59 3.65 -1.68
N GLN A 357 2.44 2.50 -2.34
CA GLN A 357 1.54 1.42 -1.92
C GLN A 357 2.02 0.76 -0.62
N LEU A 358 3.33 0.51 -0.45
CA LEU A 358 3.86 0.00 0.83
C LEU A 358 3.65 1.00 1.98
N LEU A 359 3.84 2.30 1.71
CA LEU A 359 3.52 3.36 2.67
C LEU A 359 2.02 3.45 2.97
N ASP A 360 1.14 3.30 1.97
CA ASP A 360 -0.32 3.26 2.17
C ASP A 360 -0.73 2.04 3.00
N LEU A 361 -0.13 0.89 2.74
CA LEU A 361 -0.38 -0.34 3.49
C LEU A 361 -0.14 -0.10 4.99
N TYR A 362 1.03 0.46 5.34
CA TYR A 362 1.31 0.84 6.73
C TYR A 362 0.33 1.91 7.25
N GLU A 363 0.07 2.99 6.50
CA GLU A 363 -0.79 4.08 6.95
C GLU A 363 -2.26 3.64 7.14
N ARG A 364 -2.74 2.71 6.31
CA ARG A 364 -4.03 2.02 6.47
C ARG A 364 -4.07 1.26 7.79
N SER A 365 -3.08 0.40 8.01
CA SER A 365 -2.94 -0.41 9.22
C SER A 365 -2.89 0.47 10.47
N ALA A 366 -2.11 1.55 10.44
CA ALA A 366 -2.01 2.52 11.52
C ALA A 366 -3.34 3.23 11.81
N THR A 367 -4.09 3.61 10.78
CA THR A 367 -5.42 4.24 10.93
C THR A 367 -6.44 3.29 11.57
N LYS A 368 -6.29 1.97 11.35
CA LYS A 368 -7.16 0.93 11.93
C LYS A 368 -6.69 0.42 13.29
N GLY A 369 -5.42 0.63 13.64
CA GLY A 369 -4.81 0.01 14.81
C GLY A 369 -4.53 -1.49 14.64
N ASP A 370 -4.44 -1.96 13.39
CA ASP A 370 -4.14 -3.36 13.06
C ASP A 370 -2.76 -3.46 12.40
N PHE A 371 -1.78 -3.92 13.18
CA PHE A 371 -0.38 -4.01 12.79
C PHE A 371 0.13 -5.44 12.62
N ALA A 372 -0.71 -6.46 12.82
CA ALA A 372 -0.27 -7.85 12.94
C ALA A 372 0.58 -8.32 11.73
N GLY A 373 0.25 -7.84 10.53
CA GLY A 373 0.93 -8.18 9.29
C GLY A 373 1.94 -7.15 8.75
N VAL A 374 2.16 -6.03 9.45
CA VAL A 374 2.99 -4.91 8.95
C VAL A 374 3.95 -4.34 9.99
N ALA A 375 3.98 -4.88 11.20
CA ALA A 375 4.85 -4.43 12.29
C ALA A 375 6.33 -4.79 12.06
N ASP A 376 7.17 -4.42 13.03
CA ASP A 376 8.53 -4.96 13.16
C ASP A 376 8.46 -6.49 13.35
N ARG A 377 9.47 -7.23 12.88
CA ARG A 377 9.57 -8.69 12.99
C ARG A 377 8.47 -9.46 12.27
N THR A 378 7.97 -8.91 11.18
CA THR A 378 6.99 -9.56 10.31
C THR A 378 7.58 -10.05 9.00
N LEU A 379 8.75 -9.55 8.61
CA LEU A 379 9.50 -9.96 7.42
C LEU A 379 10.87 -10.53 7.80
N ARG A 380 11.41 -11.38 6.92
CA ARG A 380 12.78 -11.89 7.02
C ARG A 380 13.69 -10.98 6.22
N ILE A 381 14.07 -9.85 6.81
CA ILE A 381 14.97 -8.86 6.22
C ILE A 381 16.06 -8.45 7.23
N PRO A 382 17.21 -7.92 6.78
CA PRO A 382 18.31 -7.50 7.66
C PRO A 382 17.90 -6.46 8.70
N GLU A 383 16.92 -5.62 8.37
CA GLU A 383 16.43 -4.58 9.27
C GLU A 383 15.48 -5.08 10.36
N SER A 384 15.04 -6.34 10.28
CA SER A 384 14.04 -6.89 11.20
C SER A 384 14.55 -6.88 12.65
N GLY A 385 13.72 -6.39 13.58
CA GLY A 385 14.05 -6.21 14.99
C GLY A 385 14.68 -4.86 15.33
N ASN A 386 14.73 -3.90 14.38
CA ASN A 386 15.25 -2.56 14.59
C ASN A 386 14.24 -1.59 15.27
N ARG A 387 13.05 -2.08 15.65
CA ARG A 387 11.93 -1.32 16.25
C ARG A 387 11.22 -0.35 15.30
N ARG A 388 11.38 -0.52 13.99
CA ARG A 388 10.59 0.10 12.93
C ARG A 388 9.77 -1.00 12.23
N PRO A 389 8.55 -0.69 11.76
CA PRO A 389 7.77 -1.62 10.94
C PRO A 389 8.55 -2.13 9.73
N ASP A 390 8.63 -3.45 9.53
CA ASP A 390 9.46 -4.05 8.47
C ASP A 390 9.01 -3.61 7.07
N VAL A 391 7.70 -3.37 6.86
CA VAL A 391 7.18 -2.80 5.60
C VAL A 391 7.72 -1.39 5.31
N LEU A 392 8.01 -0.62 6.36
CA LEU A 392 8.65 0.69 6.23
C LEU A 392 10.14 0.52 5.98
N ASP A 393 10.82 -0.45 6.60
CA ASP A 393 12.20 -0.75 6.25
C ASP A 393 12.37 -1.07 4.76
N GLU A 394 11.47 -1.86 4.21
CA GLU A 394 11.48 -2.16 2.78
C GLU A 394 11.19 -0.90 1.95
N ALA A 395 10.11 -0.16 2.24
CA ALA A 395 9.79 1.08 1.52
C ALA A 395 10.93 2.12 1.61
N ARG A 396 11.66 2.17 2.72
CA ARG A 396 12.83 3.06 2.90
C ARG A 396 13.92 2.76 1.89
N TRP A 397 14.14 1.49 1.52
CA TRP A 397 15.18 1.10 0.58
C TRP A 397 15.03 1.81 -0.76
N GLU A 398 13.79 1.89 -1.26
CA GLU A 398 13.45 2.61 -2.49
C GLU A 398 13.41 4.13 -2.30
N ILE A 399 12.93 4.61 -1.16
CA ILE A 399 12.95 6.05 -0.85
C ILE A 399 14.38 6.60 -0.84
N ASP A 400 15.33 5.91 -0.19
CA ASP A 400 16.72 6.35 -0.16
C ASP A 400 17.33 6.36 -1.58
N PHE A 401 16.93 5.45 -2.48
CA PHE A 401 17.29 5.51 -3.92
C PHE A 401 16.67 6.72 -4.62
N MET A 402 15.36 6.92 -4.53
CA MET A 402 14.68 8.06 -5.16
C MET A 402 15.26 9.42 -4.71
N LEU A 403 15.64 9.55 -3.45
CA LEU A 403 16.29 10.76 -2.93
C LEU A 403 17.68 10.99 -3.55
N ARG A 404 18.42 9.93 -3.89
CA ARG A 404 19.72 10.02 -4.59
C ARG A 404 19.58 10.41 -6.06
N MET A 405 18.41 10.18 -6.67
CA MET A 405 18.13 10.52 -8.07
C MET A 405 17.83 12.02 -8.29
N GLN A 406 17.71 12.82 -7.22
CA GLN A 406 17.45 14.25 -7.31
C GLN A 406 18.71 15.02 -7.75
N VAL A 407 18.57 15.85 -8.80
CA VAL A 407 19.63 16.69 -9.34
C VAL A 407 20.19 17.60 -8.23
N PRO A 408 21.52 17.60 -7.99
CA PRO A 408 22.15 18.34 -6.90
C PRO A 408 21.94 19.86 -6.97
N SER A 409 22.10 20.52 -5.83
CA SER A 409 22.10 21.99 -5.78
C SER A 409 23.34 22.55 -6.47
N GLY A 410 23.16 23.54 -7.34
CA GLY A 410 24.25 24.13 -8.13
C GLY A 410 24.30 23.63 -9.57
N GLU A 411 23.67 22.49 -9.86
CA GLU A 411 23.60 21.93 -11.21
C GLU A 411 22.43 22.52 -12.03
N PRO A 412 22.52 22.50 -13.37
CA PRO A 412 21.37 22.75 -14.23
C PRO A 412 20.22 21.80 -13.87
N LEU A 413 19.01 22.34 -13.73
CA LEU A 413 17.81 21.61 -13.28
C LEU A 413 17.81 21.15 -11.80
N ALA A 414 18.60 21.78 -10.92
CA ALA A 414 18.61 21.50 -9.48
C ALA A 414 17.20 21.28 -8.88
N GLY A 415 17.00 20.14 -8.22
CA GLY A 415 15.72 19.72 -7.63
C GLY A 415 14.83 18.87 -8.55
N MET A 416 15.04 18.87 -9.87
CA MET A 416 14.46 17.87 -10.78
C MET A 416 15.03 16.48 -10.46
N VAL A 417 14.43 15.43 -11.00
CA VAL A 417 14.80 14.05 -10.70
C VAL A 417 15.05 13.26 -11.98
N HIS A 418 16.16 12.53 -12.00
CA HIS A 418 16.45 11.55 -13.05
C HIS A 418 15.40 10.43 -12.99
N PRO A 419 14.69 10.10 -14.09
CA PRO A 419 13.59 9.15 -14.06
C PRO A 419 14.06 7.71 -13.88
N LYS A 420 15.30 7.40 -14.27
CA LYS A 420 15.82 6.04 -14.30
C LYS A 420 17.33 5.98 -14.41
N ILE A 421 17.84 4.81 -14.02
CA ILE A 421 19.23 4.40 -14.16
C ILE A 421 19.28 2.94 -14.59
N HIS A 422 19.85 2.67 -15.75
CA HIS A 422 19.94 1.32 -16.31
C HIS A 422 21.11 1.19 -17.27
N ASP A 423 21.27 -0.03 -17.78
CA ASP A 423 22.29 -0.43 -18.73
C ASP A 423 22.11 0.28 -20.07
N VAL A 424 23.21 0.51 -20.80
CA VAL A 424 23.16 1.10 -22.14
C VAL A 424 22.46 0.21 -23.18
N ALA A 425 22.36 -1.09 -22.92
CA ALA A 425 21.71 -2.07 -23.79
C ALA A 425 21.10 -3.22 -22.96
N TRP A 426 20.05 -3.84 -23.50
CA TRP A 426 19.37 -4.94 -22.82
C TRP A 426 20.31 -6.14 -22.71
N THR A 427 20.46 -6.65 -21.50
CA THR A 427 21.17 -7.91 -21.23
C THR A 427 20.28 -9.11 -21.49
N GLY A 428 20.88 -10.24 -21.87
CA GLY A 428 20.19 -11.52 -22.10
C GLY A 428 19.91 -12.30 -20.82
N LEU A 429 19.16 -13.40 -20.97
CA LEU A 429 18.87 -14.37 -19.92
C LEU A 429 19.75 -15.63 -20.08
N PRO A 430 20.17 -16.28 -18.98
CA PRO A 430 20.15 -15.79 -17.59
C PRO A 430 21.30 -14.81 -17.31
N LEU A 431 21.13 -13.92 -16.32
CA LEU A 431 22.20 -13.02 -15.87
C LEU A 431 22.00 -12.59 -14.40
N PRO A 432 22.81 -13.07 -13.45
CA PRO A 432 22.80 -12.55 -12.08
C PRO A 432 23.24 -11.07 -12.02
N PRO A 433 22.69 -10.23 -11.12
CA PRO A 433 23.02 -8.80 -11.04
C PRO A 433 24.51 -8.47 -10.88
N ALA A 434 25.24 -9.29 -10.12
CA ALA A 434 26.68 -9.09 -9.90
C ALA A 434 27.54 -9.42 -11.13
N ALA A 435 26.99 -10.13 -12.13
CA ALA A 435 27.68 -10.48 -13.36
C ALA A 435 27.45 -9.46 -14.50
N ASP A 436 26.61 -8.46 -14.27
CA ASP A 436 26.27 -7.46 -15.27
C ASP A 436 27.47 -6.55 -15.60
N ALA A 437 27.92 -6.59 -16.86
CA ALA A 437 29.07 -5.85 -17.34
C ALA A 437 28.71 -4.55 -18.07
N GLN A 438 27.42 -4.24 -18.24
CA GLN A 438 27.01 -3.09 -19.04
C GLN A 438 27.41 -1.76 -18.37
N PRO A 439 27.84 -0.76 -19.16
CA PRO A 439 27.86 0.63 -18.73
C PRO A 439 26.45 1.08 -18.33
N ARG A 440 26.33 1.79 -17.20
CA ARG A 440 25.06 2.33 -16.70
C ARG A 440 25.06 3.84 -16.71
N TYR A 441 23.89 4.43 -16.97
CA TYR A 441 23.75 5.89 -17.11
C TYR A 441 22.50 6.43 -16.40
N LEU A 442 22.62 7.65 -15.88
CA LEU A 442 21.47 8.46 -15.48
C LEU A 442 20.83 9.08 -16.72
N TYR A 443 19.51 8.90 -16.87
CA TYR A 443 18.76 9.49 -17.99
C TYR A 443 18.31 10.93 -17.68
N PRO A 444 18.07 11.80 -18.68
CA PRO A 444 17.67 13.20 -18.46
C PRO A 444 16.52 13.34 -17.46
N PRO A 445 16.57 14.33 -16.54
CA PRO A 445 15.48 14.56 -15.59
C PRO A 445 14.13 14.82 -16.25
N THR A 446 13.05 14.31 -15.66
CA THR A 446 11.68 14.48 -16.18
C THR A 446 10.74 15.07 -15.13
N THR A 447 9.69 15.73 -15.60
CA THR A 447 8.66 16.32 -14.75
C THR A 447 7.90 15.24 -13.97
N ALA A 448 7.53 14.13 -14.62
CA ALA A 448 6.85 12.99 -13.98
C ALA A 448 7.66 12.48 -12.78
N ALA A 449 8.91 12.04 -12.99
CA ALA A 449 9.77 11.51 -11.93
C ALA A 449 9.99 12.52 -10.80
N THR A 450 10.09 13.80 -11.14
CA THR A 450 10.22 14.87 -10.15
C THR A 450 8.97 14.98 -9.28
N LEU A 451 7.78 14.91 -9.87
CA LEU A 451 6.51 14.94 -9.14
C LEU A 451 6.26 13.65 -8.35
N ASN A 452 6.70 12.50 -8.85
CA ASN A 452 6.66 11.23 -8.11
C ASN A 452 7.48 11.31 -6.81
N VAL A 453 8.70 11.89 -6.85
CA VAL A 453 9.50 12.16 -5.64
C VAL A 453 8.82 13.21 -4.74
N ALA A 454 8.15 14.21 -5.30
CA ALA A 454 7.37 15.15 -4.52
C ALA A 454 6.24 14.46 -3.74
N ALA A 455 5.52 13.55 -4.38
CA ALA A 455 4.42 12.80 -3.78
C ALA A 455 4.91 11.82 -2.70
N VAL A 456 5.83 10.93 -3.04
CA VAL A 456 6.35 9.91 -2.11
C VAL A 456 7.18 10.55 -0.99
N GLY A 457 7.97 11.57 -1.28
CA GLY A 457 8.72 12.31 -0.26
C GLY A 457 7.79 13.00 0.74
N ALA A 458 6.66 13.57 0.31
CA ALA A 458 5.67 14.12 1.22
C ALA A 458 5.07 13.03 2.13
N ARG A 459 4.68 11.89 1.56
CA ARG A 459 4.16 10.76 2.33
C ARG A 459 5.17 10.16 3.31
N CYS A 460 6.40 9.95 2.85
CA CYS A 460 7.53 9.59 3.70
C CYS A 460 7.63 10.55 4.90
N ALA A 461 7.59 11.88 4.66
CA ALA A 461 7.74 12.86 5.72
C ALA A 461 6.71 12.71 6.85
N ARG A 462 5.43 12.47 6.54
CA ARG A 462 4.42 12.30 7.61
C ARG A 462 4.49 10.94 8.30
N ILE A 463 4.79 9.86 7.56
CA ILE A 463 4.81 8.51 8.11
C ILE A 463 6.05 8.30 8.99
N TYR A 464 7.22 8.71 8.52
CA TYR A 464 8.47 8.53 9.26
C TYR A 464 8.67 9.53 10.39
N ALA A 465 7.82 10.57 10.53
CA ALA A 465 7.96 11.54 11.62
C ALA A 465 8.01 10.90 13.02
N VAL A 466 7.38 9.73 13.20
CA VAL A 466 7.37 8.99 14.47
C VAL A 466 8.44 7.89 14.55
N TRP A 467 9.01 7.47 13.43
CA TRP A 467 9.96 6.34 13.35
C TRP A 467 11.41 6.78 13.08
N ASP A 468 11.59 7.77 12.21
CA ASP A 468 12.87 8.35 11.83
C ASP A 468 12.68 9.83 11.46
N PRO A 469 12.69 10.75 12.46
CA PRO A 469 12.48 12.18 12.23
C PRO A 469 13.51 12.81 11.28
N ALA A 470 14.72 12.25 11.20
CA ALA A 470 15.77 12.74 10.33
C ALA A 470 15.45 12.39 8.86
N LEU A 471 15.07 11.14 8.59
CA LEU A 471 14.58 10.74 7.27
C LEU A 471 13.33 11.55 6.89
N ALA A 472 12.38 11.72 7.81
CA ALA A 472 11.18 12.50 7.57
C ALA A 472 11.48 13.94 7.11
N LEU A 473 12.44 14.62 7.76
CA LEU A 473 12.88 15.95 7.36
C LEU A 473 13.55 15.95 5.98
N ARG A 474 14.43 14.98 5.70
CA ARG A 474 15.08 14.84 4.38
C ARG A 474 14.02 14.64 3.28
N CYS A 475 13.05 13.78 3.51
CA CYS A 475 11.94 13.51 2.61
C CYS A 475 11.12 14.79 2.33
N LEU A 476 10.78 15.58 3.36
CA LEU A 476 10.03 16.83 3.16
C LEU A 476 10.82 17.88 2.38
N ILE A 477 12.13 18.00 2.65
CA ILE A 477 13.01 18.92 1.91
C ILE A 477 13.09 18.50 0.44
N ALA A 478 13.32 17.22 0.17
CA ALA A 478 13.40 16.72 -1.21
C ALA A 478 12.07 16.91 -1.95
N ALA A 479 10.94 16.62 -1.29
CA ALA A 479 9.62 16.77 -1.87
C ALA A 479 9.28 18.22 -2.24
N THR A 480 9.57 19.17 -1.34
CA THR A 480 9.32 20.60 -1.58
C THR A 480 10.25 21.19 -2.64
N LYS A 481 11.51 20.73 -2.71
CA LYS A 481 12.43 21.08 -3.81
C LYS A 481 11.94 20.53 -5.15
N ALA A 482 11.54 19.27 -5.19
CA ALA A 482 11.03 18.62 -6.39
C ALA A 482 9.77 19.32 -6.92
N TRP A 483 8.81 19.60 -6.04
CA TRP A 483 7.62 20.39 -6.40
C TRP A 483 7.97 21.75 -7.03
N LYS A 484 8.91 22.49 -6.42
CA LYS A 484 9.35 23.78 -6.95
C LYS A 484 10.03 23.65 -8.31
N ALA A 485 10.86 22.63 -8.50
CA ALA A 485 11.58 22.37 -9.74
C ALA A 485 10.61 21.95 -10.87
N ALA A 486 9.68 21.02 -10.60
CA ALA A 486 8.66 20.60 -11.56
C ALA A 486 7.80 21.77 -12.04
N LYS A 487 7.44 22.69 -11.14
CA LYS A 487 6.74 23.93 -11.52
C LYS A 487 7.55 24.86 -12.43
N ALA A 488 8.87 24.86 -12.31
CA ALA A 488 9.74 25.64 -13.19
C ALA A 488 9.99 24.95 -14.54
N HIS A 489 9.83 23.63 -14.58
CA HIS A 489 10.04 22.78 -15.76
C HIS A 489 8.87 21.80 -15.94
N PRO A 490 7.67 22.29 -16.33
CA PRO A 490 6.45 21.48 -16.30
C PRO A 490 6.29 20.51 -17.48
N GLU A 491 7.16 20.58 -18.50
CA GLU A 491 7.00 19.87 -19.77
C GLU A 491 8.27 19.12 -20.21
N LEU A 492 9.03 18.56 -19.25
CA LEU A 492 10.19 17.71 -19.53
C LEU A 492 9.76 16.23 -19.47
N TYR A 493 9.52 15.65 -20.64
CA TYR A 493 8.96 14.30 -20.76
C TYR A 493 10.02 13.24 -21.05
N ALA A 494 9.76 12.01 -20.60
CA ALA A 494 10.58 10.86 -20.98
C ALA A 494 10.37 10.53 -22.49
N PRO A 495 11.42 10.09 -23.21
CA PRO A 495 11.27 9.67 -24.59
C PRO A 495 10.41 8.40 -24.69
N ALA A 496 9.62 8.29 -25.77
CA ALA A 496 8.74 7.15 -26.04
C ALA A 496 9.48 5.81 -26.12
N GLU A 497 10.73 5.84 -26.58
CA GLU A 497 11.58 4.66 -26.77
C GLU A 497 12.82 4.76 -25.88
N SER A 498 13.31 3.59 -25.46
CA SER A 498 14.49 3.46 -24.62
C SER A 498 15.21 2.14 -24.91
N VAL A 499 16.53 2.19 -24.98
CA VAL A 499 17.37 1.02 -25.21
C VAL A 499 18.04 0.63 -23.89
N GLY A 500 17.97 -0.64 -23.51
CA GLY A 500 18.58 -1.16 -22.29
C GLY A 500 17.79 -0.97 -21.00
N GLY A 501 16.57 -0.44 -21.11
CA GLY A 501 15.64 -0.30 -20.00
C GLY A 501 14.31 0.25 -20.47
N GLY A 502 13.26 0.03 -19.66
CA GLY A 502 11.89 0.46 -19.97
C GLY A 502 11.79 1.97 -20.21
N PRO A 503 10.99 2.44 -21.18
CA PRO A 503 10.85 3.86 -21.45
C PRO A 503 10.16 4.60 -20.31
N TYR A 504 9.11 4.00 -19.72
CA TYR A 504 8.20 4.65 -18.76
C TYR A 504 7.79 6.05 -19.23
N ALA A 505 7.46 6.14 -20.53
CA ALA A 505 7.17 7.40 -21.19
C ALA A 505 5.77 7.88 -20.82
N ASP A 506 5.70 9.11 -20.36
CA ASP A 506 4.46 9.83 -20.21
C ASP A 506 4.62 11.30 -20.62
N THR A 507 3.59 11.81 -21.29
CA THR A 507 3.52 13.17 -21.84
C THR A 507 2.37 13.98 -21.24
N ASP A 508 1.64 13.42 -20.28
CA ASP A 508 0.54 14.09 -19.58
C ASP A 508 0.78 14.08 -18.09
N VAL A 509 1.54 15.06 -17.59
CA VAL A 509 1.92 15.10 -16.17
C VAL A 509 0.91 15.82 -15.27
N ARG A 510 -0.30 16.09 -15.77
CA ARG A 510 -1.32 16.87 -15.03
C ARG A 510 -1.78 16.12 -13.78
N ASP A 511 -1.84 14.81 -13.88
CA ASP A 511 -2.22 13.93 -12.79
C ASP A 511 -1.09 13.72 -11.78
N GLU A 512 0.18 13.64 -12.16
CA GLU A 512 1.28 13.69 -11.19
C GLU A 512 1.32 15.01 -10.44
N PHE A 513 1.02 16.14 -11.11
CA PHE A 513 0.91 17.43 -10.42
C PHE A 513 -0.18 17.39 -9.35
N SER A 514 -1.33 16.82 -9.70
CA SER A 514 -2.46 16.69 -8.77
C SER A 514 -2.17 15.71 -7.63
N TRP A 515 -1.54 14.57 -7.91
CA TRP A 515 -1.12 13.60 -6.90
C TRP A 515 -0.08 14.18 -5.94
N ALA A 516 1.00 14.78 -6.46
CA ALA A 516 2.01 15.43 -5.63
C ALA A 516 1.42 16.56 -4.76
N ALA A 517 0.50 17.35 -5.33
CA ALA A 517 -0.22 18.37 -4.59
C ALA A 517 -1.09 17.78 -3.46
N ALA A 518 -1.78 16.67 -3.71
CA ALA A 518 -2.58 15.97 -2.71
C ALA A 518 -1.72 15.44 -1.55
N GLU A 519 -0.58 14.83 -1.85
CA GLU A 519 0.33 14.32 -0.81
C GLU A 519 1.03 15.43 -0.01
N LEU A 520 1.45 16.51 -0.67
CA LEU A 520 2.00 17.70 -0.01
C LEU A 520 0.94 18.39 0.85
N PHE A 521 -0.30 18.47 0.40
CA PHE A 521 -1.41 18.98 1.20
C PHE A 521 -1.73 18.07 2.38
N ALA A 522 -1.78 16.75 2.18
CA ALA A 522 -2.03 15.77 3.24
C ALA A 522 -0.96 15.83 4.35
N THR A 523 0.28 16.12 3.96
CA THR A 523 1.43 16.22 4.86
C THR A 523 1.48 17.57 5.58
N THR A 524 1.34 18.68 4.85
CA THR A 524 1.62 20.03 5.37
C THR A 524 0.37 20.81 5.79
N GLY A 525 -0.80 20.50 5.21
CA GLY A 525 -2.03 21.28 5.36
C GLY A 525 -2.03 22.63 4.63
N LEU A 526 -1.02 22.95 3.82
CA LEU A 526 -0.90 24.26 3.18
C LEU A 526 -1.91 24.45 2.03
N PRO A 527 -2.75 25.51 2.05
CA PRO A 527 -3.79 25.73 1.03
C PRO A 527 -3.27 25.87 -0.40
N THR A 528 -2.01 26.28 -0.57
CA THR A 528 -1.37 26.44 -1.88
C THR A 528 -1.20 25.13 -2.63
N TYR A 529 -1.11 24.00 -1.93
CA TYR A 529 -1.11 22.68 -2.57
C TYR A 529 -2.54 22.23 -2.86
N ARG A 530 -3.48 22.47 -1.94
CA ARG A 530 -4.89 22.13 -2.13
C ARG A 530 -5.48 22.72 -3.42
N SER A 531 -5.11 23.95 -3.77
CA SER A 531 -5.59 24.61 -5.00
C SER A 531 -5.00 24.05 -6.29
N GLN A 532 -4.08 23.09 -6.22
CA GLN A 532 -3.43 22.44 -7.37
C GLN A 532 -3.93 21.01 -7.58
N ILE A 533 -4.84 20.53 -6.72
CA ILE A 533 -5.48 19.23 -6.87
C ILE A 533 -6.62 19.37 -7.87
N THR A 534 -6.43 18.87 -9.09
CA THR A 534 -7.36 19.05 -10.22
C THR A 534 -7.93 17.74 -10.76
N THR A 535 -7.37 16.60 -10.38
CA THR A 535 -7.84 15.26 -10.77
C THR A 535 -8.63 14.61 -9.65
N GLY A 536 -9.31 13.51 -9.98
CA GLY A 536 -9.95 12.61 -9.04
C GLY A 536 -10.03 11.21 -9.64
N LEU A 537 -10.39 10.23 -8.81
CA LEU A 537 -10.48 8.84 -9.22
C LEU A 537 -11.59 8.63 -10.26
N THR A 538 -11.25 7.96 -11.36
CA THR A 538 -12.17 7.50 -12.41
C THR A 538 -12.20 5.97 -12.46
N THR A 539 -13.04 5.40 -13.31
CA THR A 539 -13.09 3.95 -13.56
C THR A 539 -11.85 3.39 -14.22
N ASP A 540 -11.02 4.24 -14.83
CA ASP A 540 -9.74 3.81 -15.40
C ASP A 540 -8.73 3.42 -14.30
N GLY A 541 -9.02 3.81 -13.04
CA GLY A 541 -8.26 3.40 -11.86
C GLY A 541 -6.99 4.23 -11.69
N PHE A 542 -5.88 3.53 -11.45
CA PHE A 542 -4.55 4.12 -11.44
C PHE A 542 -3.49 3.08 -11.88
N SER A 543 -2.42 3.58 -12.49
CA SER A 543 -1.30 2.79 -13.00
C SER A 543 0.03 3.53 -12.75
N TRP A 544 1.16 3.00 -13.21
CA TRP A 544 2.42 3.75 -13.20
C TRP A 544 2.40 4.99 -14.11
N ARG A 545 1.46 5.03 -15.05
CA ARG A 545 1.28 6.12 -16.03
C ARG A 545 0.13 7.06 -15.65
N ASP A 546 -0.93 6.51 -15.06
CA ASP A 546 -2.15 7.25 -14.73
C ASP A 546 -2.28 7.34 -13.20
N MET A 547 -1.72 8.40 -12.61
CA MET A 547 -1.59 8.59 -11.16
C MET A 547 -2.72 9.43 -10.55
N GLY A 548 -3.63 9.94 -11.38
CA GLY A 548 -4.62 10.94 -10.95
C GLY A 548 -5.57 10.46 -9.87
N GLY A 549 -5.87 9.16 -9.85
CA GLY A 549 -6.68 8.51 -8.81
C GLY A 549 -6.03 8.53 -7.44
N LEU A 550 -4.69 8.52 -7.36
CA LEU A 550 -3.96 8.53 -6.09
C LEU A 550 -4.20 9.81 -5.28
N ALA A 551 -4.57 10.92 -5.94
CA ALA A 551 -4.95 12.15 -5.24
C ALA A 551 -6.14 11.92 -4.28
N ASP A 552 -7.19 11.24 -4.74
CA ASP A 552 -8.35 10.94 -3.88
C ASP A 552 -7.99 9.95 -2.77
N LEU A 553 -7.17 8.94 -3.07
CA LEU A 553 -6.75 7.94 -2.08
C LEU A 553 -5.86 8.57 -0.99
N ALA A 554 -4.95 9.47 -1.35
CA ALA A 554 -4.15 10.25 -0.40
C ALA A 554 -5.03 11.09 0.53
N LEU A 555 -6.00 11.81 -0.04
CA LEU A 555 -6.93 12.66 0.73
C LEU A 555 -7.84 11.84 1.64
N ALA A 556 -8.25 10.64 1.22
CA ALA A 556 -9.06 9.73 2.03
C ALA A 556 -8.36 9.26 3.31
N ARG A 557 -7.02 9.29 3.35
CA ARG A 557 -6.23 8.99 4.57
C ARG A 557 -6.17 10.13 5.57
N VAL A 558 -6.48 11.36 5.16
CA VAL A 558 -6.41 12.56 6.01
C VAL A 558 -7.75 13.31 6.09
N PRO A 559 -8.87 12.65 6.41
CA PRO A 559 -10.20 13.26 6.36
C PRO A 559 -10.36 14.46 7.30
N TRP A 560 -9.56 14.56 8.37
CA TRP A 560 -9.52 15.70 9.29
C TRP A 560 -8.95 16.98 8.66
N ARG A 561 -8.28 16.90 7.51
CA ARG A 561 -7.79 18.07 6.75
C ARG A 561 -8.79 18.58 5.71
N LEU A 562 -9.89 17.86 5.49
CA LEU A 562 -10.90 18.18 4.48
C LEU A 562 -12.11 18.88 5.10
N THR A 563 -12.69 19.81 4.36
CA THR A 563 -14.01 20.37 4.70
C THR A 563 -15.09 19.32 4.43
N GLY A 564 -16.24 19.39 5.13
CA GLY A 564 -17.32 18.42 4.98
C GLY A 564 -17.78 18.20 3.53
N THR A 565 -17.83 19.25 2.71
CA THR A 565 -18.18 19.15 1.28
C THR A 565 -17.10 18.45 0.45
N THR A 566 -15.83 18.85 0.60
CA THR A 566 -14.72 18.23 -0.14
C THR A 566 -14.54 16.77 0.28
N ARG A 567 -14.65 16.48 1.57
CA ARG A 567 -14.60 15.12 2.10
C ARG A 567 -15.66 14.22 1.47
N LYS A 568 -16.93 14.65 1.48
CA LYS A 568 -18.03 13.90 0.85
C LYS A 568 -17.83 13.70 -0.65
N ALA A 569 -17.22 14.66 -1.35
CA ALA A 569 -16.92 14.53 -2.77
C ALA A 569 -15.85 13.46 -3.05
N VAL A 570 -14.76 13.44 -2.26
CA VAL A 570 -13.70 12.42 -2.36
C VAL A 570 -14.25 11.03 -2.02
N GLU A 571 -14.92 10.89 -0.86
CA GLU A 571 -15.53 9.63 -0.44
C GLU A 571 -16.59 9.13 -1.45
N GLY A 572 -17.37 10.06 -2.01
CA GLY A 572 -18.37 9.78 -3.04
C GLY A 572 -17.77 9.26 -4.35
N ARG A 573 -16.65 9.83 -4.82
CA ARG A 573 -15.93 9.34 -6.01
C ARG A 573 -15.37 7.95 -5.80
N ILE A 574 -14.67 7.71 -4.68
CA ILE A 574 -14.13 6.40 -4.34
C ILE A 574 -15.24 5.35 -4.30
N LYS A 575 -16.35 5.65 -3.62
CA LYS A 575 -17.50 4.75 -3.56
C LYS A 575 -18.09 4.48 -4.96
N SER A 576 -18.24 5.52 -5.78
CA SER A 576 -18.83 5.40 -7.12
C SER A 576 -17.98 4.55 -8.06
N VAL A 577 -16.65 4.64 -7.96
CA VAL A 577 -15.73 3.82 -8.76
C VAL A 577 -15.72 2.38 -8.23
N ALA A 578 -15.67 2.19 -6.91
CA ALA A 578 -15.77 0.87 -6.30
C ALA A 578 -17.10 0.16 -6.66
N ASP A 579 -18.23 0.88 -6.71
CA ASP A 579 -19.51 0.31 -7.16
C ASP A 579 -19.44 -0.23 -8.60
N GLN A 580 -18.68 0.43 -9.47
CA GLN A 580 -18.49 -0.01 -10.85
C GLN A 580 -17.56 -1.22 -10.95
N TYR A 581 -16.50 -1.28 -10.14
CA TYR A 581 -15.65 -2.48 -10.07
C TYR A 581 -16.36 -3.69 -9.46
N VAL A 582 -17.22 -3.48 -8.44
CA VAL A 582 -18.11 -4.53 -7.92
C VAL A 582 -19.09 -5.00 -9.00
N ALA A 583 -19.61 -4.09 -9.82
CA ALA A 583 -20.46 -4.47 -10.95
C ALA A 583 -19.67 -5.26 -12.02
N ALA A 584 -18.42 -4.87 -12.32
CA ALA A 584 -17.55 -5.56 -13.27
C ALA A 584 -17.24 -7.00 -12.86
N LEU A 585 -17.05 -7.26 -11.55
CA LEU A 585 -16.93 -8.61 -10.99
C LEU A 585 -18.14 -9.49 -11.36
N GLY A 586 -19.35 -8.97 -11.20
CA GLY A 586 -20.59 -9.69 -11.49
C GLY A 586 -20.96 -9.80 -12.98
N GLN A 587 -20.28 -9.05 -13.84
CA GLN A 587 -20.46 -9.06 -15.31
C GLN A 587 -19.49 -10.01 -16.02
N GLN A 588 -18.68 -10.76 -15.29
CA GLN A 588 -17.74 -11.73 -15.84
C GLN A 588 -17.97 -13.10 -15.19
N GLY A 589 -17.88 -14.15 -16.00
CA GLY A 589 -17.98 -15.54 -15.56
C GLY A 589 -16.82 -15.92 -14.62
N TYR A 590 -15.69 -15.26 -14.79
CA TYR A 590 -14.55 -15.26 -13.87
C TYR A 590 -14.50 -13.91 -13.18
N ALA A 591 -14.80 -13.88 -11.88
CA ALA A 591 -14.97 -12.64 -11.13
C ALA A 591 -13.64 -11.83 -11.12
N ASN A 592 -13.57 -10.79 -11.95
CA ASN A 592 -12.45 -9.87 -12.04
C ASN A 592 -12.94 -8.40 -11.96
N PRO A 593 -12.41 -7.54 -11.07
CA PRO A 593 -12.78 -6.12 -11.04
C PRO A 593 -12.23 -5.30 -12.22
N TYR A 594 -11.34 -5.88 -13.04
CA TYR A 594 -10.83 -5.25 -14.25
C TYR A 594 -11.64 -5.69 -15.49
N LEU A 595 -12.46 -4.76 -16.00
CA LEU A 595 -13.25 -4.92 -17.23
C LEU A 595 -13.08 -3.68 -18.12
N PRO A 596 -12.06 -3.67 -19.00
CA PRO A 596 -11.79 -2.54 -19.88
C PRO A 596 -12.88 -2.39 -20.94
N THR A 597 -13.20 -1.14 -21.30
CA THR A 597 -14.32 -0.80 -22.18
C THR A 597 -14.11 -1.22 -23.65
N ASP A 598 -12.86 -1.38 -24.07
CA ASP A 598 -12.48 -1.89 -25.39
C ASP A 598 -12.41 -3.43 -25.44
N GLY A 599 -12.67 -4.10 -24.31
CA GLY A 599 -12.63 -5.55 -24.18
C GLY A 599 -11.24 -6.16 -24.31
N LYS A 600 -10.16 -5.39 -24.11
CA LYS A 600 -8.78 -5.89 -24.24
C LYS A 600 -8.00 -5.77 -22.94
N TYR A 601 -7.31 -6.84 -22.56
CA TYR A 601 -6.37 -6.79 -21.44
C TYR A 601 -5.01 -6.25 -21.91
N VAL A 602 -4.41 -5.39 -21.09
CA VAL A 602 -3.13 -4.73 -21.35
C VAL A 602 -1.97 -5.45 -20.65
N TRP A 603 -0.73 -5.08 -20.98
CA TRP A 603 0.44 -5.49 -20.21
C TRP A 603 0.29 -5.09 -18.74
N GLY A 604 0.37 -6.05 -17.83
CA GLY A 604 0.18 -5.80 -16.40
C GLY A 604 -1.29 -5.82 -15.98
N SER A 605 -2.17 -6.49 -16.73
CA SER A 605 -3.60 -6.62 -16.41
C SER A 605 -3.87 -7.16 -15.00
N ASN A 606 -3.02 -8.06 -14.48
CA ASN A 606 -3.13 -8.52 -13.08
C ASN A 606 -2.89 -7.39 -12.07
N SER A 607 -2.03 -6.42 -12.39
CA SER A 607 -1.85 -5.22 -11.57
C SER A 607 -3.09 -4.33 -11.61
N ALA A 608 -3.78 -4.24 -12.74
CA ALA A 608 -5.04 -3.51 -12.83
C ALA A 608 -6.12 -4.20 -11.96
N THR A 609 -6.19 -5.54 -11.98
CA THR A 609 -7.04 -6.31 -11.06
C THR A 609 -6.74 -6.00 -9.59
N ALA A 610 -5.47 -6.07 -9.17
CA ALA A 610 -5.07 -5.81 -7.79
C ALA A 610 -5.30 -4.35 -7.36
N ASN A 611 -5.01 -3.37 -8.23
CA ASN A 611 -5.25 -1.94 -7.96
C ASN A 611 -6.76 -1.64 -7.85
N ASN A 612 -7.60 -2.23 -8.70
CA ASN A 612 -9.05 -2.07 -8.61
C ASN A 612 -9.59 -2.71 -7.32
N ALA A 613 -9.07 -3.87 -6.92
CA ALA A 613 -9.39 -4.49 -5.64
C ALA A 613 -8.97 -3.62 -4.44
N MET A 614 -7.83 -2.94 -4.53
CA MET A 614 -7.39 -1.95 -3.52
C MET A 614 -8.38 -0.78 -3.41
N VAL A 615 -8.93 -0.27 -4.53
CA VAL A 615 -9.97 0.77 -4.50
C VAL A 615 -11.26 0.27 -3.84
N ILE A 616 -11.70 -0.95 -4.17
CA ILE A 616 -12.86 -1.58 -3.52
C ILE A 616 -12.63 -1.70 -2.01
N ALA A 617 -11.46 -2.18 -1.60
CA ALA A 617 -11.05 -2.29 -0.21
C ALA A 617 -11.04 -0.93 0.53
N MET A 618 -10.62 0.15 -0.12
CA MET A 618 -10.74 1.50 0.45
C MET A 618 -12.20 1.94 0.60
N ALA A 619 -13.08 1.59 -0.34
CA ALA A 619 -14.52 1.85 -0.17
C ALA A 619 -15.10 1.05 1.00
N TYR A 620 -14.64 -0.18 1.26
CA TYR A 620 -14.96 -0.90 2.50
C TYR A 620 -14.46 -0.12 3.72
N ASP A 621 -13.22 0.38 3.70
CA ASP A 621 -12.67 1.11 4.84
C ASP A 621 -13.48 2.35 5.20
N LEU A 622 -13.99 3.07 4.20
CA LEU A 622 -14.81 4.28 4.36
C LEU A 622 -16.26 3.99 4.76
N THR A 623 -16.85 2.90 4.26
CA THR A 623 -18.30 2.67 4.37
C THR A 623 -18.70 1.52 5.28
N LYS A 624 -17.76 0.59 5.55
CA LYS A 624 -17.95 -0.70 6.23
C LYS A 624 -19.03 -1.60 5.61
N GLN A 625 -19.37 -1.40 4.34
CA GLN A 625 -20.36 -2.24 3.66
C GLN A 625 -19.74 -3.59 3.26
N ALA A 626 -20.33 -4.69 3.72
CA ALA A 626 -19.83 -6.06 3.51
C ALA A 626 -19.56 -6.39 2.04
N ARG A 627 -20.41 -5.92 1.12
CA ARG A 627 -20.24 -6.12 -0.33
C ARG A 627 -18.89 -5.69 -0.89
N TYR A 628 -18.27 -4.64 -0.33
CA TYR A 628 -16.94 -4.21 -0.76
C TYR A 628 -15.85 -5.11 -0.18
N ARG A 629 -15.98 -5.56 1.07
CA ARG A 629 -15.06 -6.55 1.65
C ARG A 629 -15.10 -7.84 0.84
N GLU A 630 -16.29 -8.36 0.58
CA GLU A 630 -16.49 -9.59 -0.20
C GLU A 630 -15.89 -9.45 -1.60
N ALA A 631 -16.21 -8.37 -2.33
CA ALA A 631 -15.67 -8.15 -3.67
C ALA A 631 -14.14 -8.00 -3.70
N ALA A 632 -13.54 -7.31 -2.72
CA ALA A 632 -12.10 -7.18 -2.63
C ALA A 632 -11.42 -8.54 -2.34
N VAL A 633 -12.01 -9.37 -1.49
CA VAL A 633 -11.52 -10.73 -1.20
C VAL A 633 -11.73 -11.67 -2.39
N GLU A 634 -12.89 -11.65 -3.04
CA GLU A 634 -13.19 -12.48 -4.23
C GLU A 634 -12.28 -12.13 -5.42
N SER A 635 -11.79 -10.89 -5.51
CA SER A 635 -10.82 -10.50 -6.54
C SER A 635 -9.51 -11.32 -6.46
N MET A 636 -9.16 -11.86 -5.29
CA MET A 636 -8.02 -12.77 -5.13
C MET A 636 -8.23 -14.11 -5.85
N ASP A 637 -9.47 -14.57 -5.97
CA ASP A 637 -9.78 -15.85 -6.61
C ASP A 637 -9.30 -15.84 -8.07
N TYR A 638 -9.48 -14.73 -8.79
CA TYR A 638 -9.00 -14.57 -10.16
C TYR A 638 -7.47 -14.70 -10.26
N LEU A 639 -6.74 -14.06 -9.34
CA LEU A 639 -5.27 -14.10 -9.31
C LEU A 639 -4.72 -15.48 -8.95
N LEU A 640 -5.51 -16.28 -8.22
CA LEU A 640 -5.11 -17.56 -7.63
C LEU A 640 -5.79 -18.78 -8.28
N GLY A 641 -6.26 -18.67 -9.52
CA GLY A 641 -6.69 -19.83 -10.32
C GLY A 641 -8.14 -19.85 -10.79
N ARG A 642 -9.03 -19.01 -10.25
CA ARG A 642 -10.41 -18.86 -10.74
C ARG A 642 -10.44 -17.94 -11.97
N ASN A 643 -9.77 -18.37 -13.02
CA ASN A 643 -9.71 -17.69 -14.31
C ASN A 643 -9.79 -18.71 -15.46
N ALA A 644 -9.92 -18.20 -16.68
CA ALA A 644 -10.07 -19.02 -17.88
C ALA A 644 -8.93 -20.01 -18.12
N LEU A 645 -7.74 -19.74 -17.55
CA LEU A 645 -6.56 -20.57 -17.73
C LEU A 645 -6.34 -21.58 -16.60
N ASN A 646 -7.14 -21.53 -15.52
CA ASN A 646 -6.89 -22.27 -14.27
C ASN A 646 -5.46 -22.09 -13.78
N GLN A 647 -4.97 -20.85 -13.89
CA GLN A 647 -3.60 -20.48 -13.60
C GLN A 647 -3.58 -19.66 -12.32
N SER A 648 -2.81 -20.06 -11.32
CA SER A 648 -2.43 -19.08 -10.30
C SER A 648 -1.29 -18.24 -10.86
N TYR A 649 -1.50 -16.93 -10.97
CA TYR A 649 -0.49 -15.99 -11.46
C TYR A 649 0.57 -15.63 -10.40
N VAL A 650 0.42 -16.19 -9.19
CA VAL A 650 1.31 -15.97 -8.05
C VAL A 650 2.11 -17.24 -7.79
N THR A 651 3.43 -17.14 -7.89
CA THR A 651 4.35 -18.26 -7.68
C THR A 651 4.24 -18.85 -6.27
N GLY A 652 4.26 -20.17 -6.17
CA GLY A 652 4.21 -20.89 -4.89
C GLY A 652 2.84 -20.95 -4.21
N TYR A 653 1.79 -20.36 -4.81
CA TYR A 653 0.43 -20.37 -4.29
C TYR A 653 -0.52 -21.01 -5.31
N GLY A 654 -1.11 -22.15 -4.98
CA GLY A 654 -1.98 -22.95 -5.87
C GLY A 654 -1.24 -24.01 -6.68
N GLU A 655 -1.94 -25.09 -7.04
CA GLU A 655 -1.38 -26.29 -7.67
C GLU A 655 -0.83 -26.04 -9.07
N ARG A 656 -1.37 -25.02 -9.75
CA ARG A 656 -0.93 -24.57 -11.07
C ARG A 656 -0.42 -23.14 -11.00
N SER A 657 0.44 -22.84 -10.02
CA SER A 657 1.13 -21.55 -9.92
C SER A 657 2.14 -21.36 -11.04
N ALA A 658 2.37 -20.11 -11.45
CA ALA A 658 3.41 -19.76 -12.42
C ALA A 658 4.79 -20.24 -11.94
N GLN A 659 5.63 -20.66 -12.88
CA GLN A 659 6.96 -21.25 -12.63
C GLN A 659 8.07 -20.56 -13.42
N ASN A 660 7.77 -19.90 -14.54
CA ASN A 660 8.78 -19.43 -15.49
C ASN A 660 8.63 -17.93 -15.78
N GLN A 661 8.43 -17.11 -14.75
CA GLN A 661 8.29 -15.66 -14.94
C GLN A 661 9.57 -15.05 -15.55
N HIS A 662 9.43 -14.09 -16.45
CA HIS A 662 10.55 -13.41 -17.11
C HIS A 662 11.39 -12.65 -16.08
N HIS A 663 12.53 -13.23 -15.70
CA HIS A 663 13.45 -12.63 -14.72
C HIS A 663 14.90 -13.12 -14.95
N ARG A 664 15.87 -12.20 -14.91
CA ARG A 664 17.28 -12.50 -15.23
C ARG A 664 17.95 -13.53 -14.32
N PHE A 665 17.65 -13.49 -13.03
CA PHE A 665 18.22 -14.40 -12.05
C PHE A 665 17.36 -15.66 -11.78
N TRP A 666 16.04 -15.52 -11.64
CA TRP A 666 15.09 -16.63 -11.48
C TRP A 666 14.82 -17.38 -12.78
N ALA A 667 15.87 -18.00 -13.33
CA ALA A 667 15.91 -18.54 -14.68
C ALA A 667 16.14 -20.05 -14.72
N HIS A 668 15.54 -20.80 -13.77
CA HIS A 668 15.67 -22.26 -13.68
C HIS A 668 15.32 -22.99 -14.99
N SER A 669 14.36 -22.48 -15.77
CA SER A 669 13.98 -23.05 -17.07
C SER A 669 15.11 -23.02 -18.12
N LEU A 670 16.07 -22.11 -17.96
CA LEU A 670 17.24 -21.98 -18.83
C LEU A 670 18.50 -22.61 -18.21
N ASP A 671 18.62 -22.55 -16.88
CA ASP A 671 19.73 -23.12 -16.12
C ASP A 671 19.21 -23.72 -14.80
N ALA A 672 19.20 -25.04 -14.69
CA ALA A 672 18.73 -25.76 -13.51
C ALA A 672 19.53 -25.47 -12.21
N ALA A 673 20.68 -24.80 -12.30
CA ALA A 673 21.42 -24.32 -11.14
C ALA A 673 20.85 -23.01 -10.56
N LEU A 674 20.02 -22.29 -11.32
CA LEU A 674 19.35 -21.06 -10.88
C LEU A 674 17.95 -21.39 -10.33
N PRO A 675 17.39 -20.57 -9.43
CA PRO A 675 16.09 -20.85 -8.84
C PRO A 675 14.92 -20.52 -9.78
N ASN A 676 13.77 -21.14 -9.55
CA ASN A 676 12.48 -20.63 -10.05
C ASN A 676 12.15 -19.30 -9.34
N PRO A 677 11.21 -18.49 -9.84
CA PRO A 677 10.77 -17.28 -9.15
C PRO A 677 10.40 -17.53 -7.69
N ALA A 678 10.78 -16.60 -6.81
CA ALA A 678 10.50 -16.72 -5.39
C ALA A 678 8.99 -16.74 -5.13
N PRO A 679 8.48 -17.49 -4.14
CA PRO A 679 7.05 -17.48 -3.80
C PRO A 679 6.52 -16.06 -3.56
N GLY A 680 5.28 -15.82 -3.97
CA GLY A 680 4.62 -14.51 -3.80
C GLY A 680 4.97 -13.48 -4.88
N SER A 681 5.65 -13.84 -5.97
CA SER A 681 5.85 -12.95 -7.13
C SER A 681 4.66 -13.01 -8.10
N LEU A 682 4.18 -11.84 -8.53
CA LEU A 682 3.00 -11.71 -9.39
C LEU A 682 3.41 -11.57 -10.86
N ALA A 683 2.89 -12.44 -11.71
CA ALA A 683 3.02 -12.31 -13.16
C ALA A 683 2.18 -11.13 -13.68
N GLY A 684 2.66 -10.44 -14.72
CA GLY A 684 1.93 -9.34 -15.38
C GLY A 684 0.52 -9.70 -15.84
N GLY A 685 0.29 -10.94 -16.26
CA GLY A 685 -1.02 -11.49 -16.61
C GLY A 685 -1.33 -11.38 -18.10
N PRO A 686 -2.57 -11.73 -18.51
CA PRO A 686 -2.90 -11.78 -19.91
C PRO A 686 -2.81 -10.41 -20.60
N ASN A 687 -2.27 -10.39 -21.82
CA ASN A 687 -2.08 -9.19 -22.61
C ASN A 687 -2.53 -9.45 -24.06
N SER A 688 -3.64 -8.83 -24.45
CA SER A 688 -4.22 -8.96 -25.79
C SER A 688 -3.36 -8.34 -26.90
N GLY A 689 -2.33 -7.55 -26.54
CA GLY A 689 -1.42 -6.92 -27.49
C GLY A 689 -0.37 -7.87 -28.09
N LEU A 690 -0.11 -9.03 -27.47
CA LEU A 690 0.92 -9.98 -27.89
C LEU A 690 2.25 -9.27 -28.22
N GLN A 691 2.83 -8.59 -27.23
CA GLN A 691 3.91 -7.61 -27.46
C GLN A 691 5.32 -8.22 -27.39
N ASP A 692 5.42 -9.54 -27.27
CA ASP A 692 6.66 -10.29 -27.29
C ASP A 692 6.60 -11.46 -28.28
N PRO A 693 7.74 -11.92 -28.82
CA PRO A 693 7.81 -13.02 -29.78
C PRO A 693 7.18 -14.32 -29.29
N VAL A 694 7.30 -14.65 -28.00
CA VAL A 694 6.74 -15.88 -27.43
C VAL A 694 5.21 -15.81 -27.46
N ALA A 695 4.63 -14.70 -27.02
CA ALA A 695 3.19 -14.45 -27.07
C ALA A 695 2.68 -14.41 -28.53
N GLN A 696 3.39 -13.75 -29.44
CA GLN A 696 3.01 -13.67 -30.86
C GLN A 696 2.96 -15.04 -31.54
N ARG A 697 3.88 -15.94 -31.19
CA ARG A 697 3.93 -17.30 -31.74
C ARG A 697 2.87 -18.22 -31.14
N ASN A 698 2.63 -18.10 -29.84
CA ASN A 698 1.87 -19.10 -29.08
C ASN A 698 0.41 -18.71 -28.82
N LEU A 699 0.07 -17.43 -28.90
CA LEU A 699 -1.26 -16.93 -28.54
C LEU A 699 -2.03 -16.22 -29.66
N PRO A 700 -1.75 -16.39 -30.98
CA PRO A 700 -2.56 -15.72 -32.00
C PRO A 700 -4.02 -16.18 -31.92
N GLY A 701 -4.94 -15.22 -31.86
CA GLY A 701 -6.38 -15.50 -31.77
C GLY A 701 -6.91 -15.86 -30.39
N CYS A 702 -6.08 -15.75 -29.33
CA CYS A 702 -6.54 -15.90 -27.95
C CYS A 702 -7.70 -14.92 -27.61
N ALA A 703 -8.63 -15.37 -26.78
CA ALA A 703 -9.56 -14.46 -26.12
C ALA A 703 -8.81 -13.64 -25.06
N PRO A 704 -9.22 -12.39 -24.74
CA PRO A 704 -8.50 -11.49 -23.84
C PRO A 704 -8.01 -12.12 -22.53
N ALA A 705 -8.87 -12.87 -21.83
CA ALA A 705 -8.55 -13.52 -20.56
C ALA A 705 -7.68 -14.79 -20.70
N THR A 706 -7.37 -15.20 -21.92
CA THR A 706 -6.54 -16.39 -22.24
C THR A 706 -5.21 -16.03 -22.90
N CYS A 707 -4.94 -14.74 -23.12
CA CYS A 707 -3.72 -14.24 -23.75
C CYS A 707 -2.52 -14.17 -22.78
N TYR A 708 -2.20 -15.29 -22.12
CA TYR A 708 -1.08 -15.46 -21.21
C TYR A 708 -0.37 -16.79 -21.45
N VAL A 709 0.95 -16.83 -21.24
CA VAL A 709 1.74 -18.06 -21.27
C VAL A 709 2.83 -18.01 -20.20
N ASP A 710 2.96 -19.09 -19.40
CA ASP A 710 3.98 -19.20 -18.35
C ASP A 710 5.34 -19.63 -18.94
N ASP A 711 5.98 -18.70 -19.63
CA ASP A 711 7.26 -18.90 -20.32
C ASP A 711 8.21 -17.73 -20.03
N ILE A 712 9.48 -18.05 -19.79
CA ILE A 712 10.51 -17.06 -19.40
C ILE A 712 10.80 -16.06 -20.53
N GLY A 713 10.55 -16.42 -21.79
CA GLY A 713 10.67 -15.53 -22.94
C GLY A 713 9.45 -14.63 -23.14
N SER A 714 8.34 -14.81 -22.40
CA SER A 714 7.13 -13.97 -22.55
C SER A 714 7.11 -12.79 -21.59
N TRP A 715 7.97 -11.79 -21.83
CA TRP A 715 7.99 -10.58 -20.99
C TRP A 715 6.69 -9.79 -21.00
N SER A 716 5.91 -9.83 -22.09
CA SER A 716 4.67 -9.03 -22.18
C SER A 716 3.47 -9.63 -21.45
N THR A 717 3.56 -10.89 -21.02
CA THR A 717 2.50 -11.59 -20.27
C THR A 717 2.95 -12.16 -18.92
N ASN A 718 4.24 -12.48 -18.77
CA ASN A 718 4.76 -13.27 -17.64
C ASN A 718 5.99 -12.66 -16.95
N GLU A 719 6.30 -11.38 -17.14
CA GLU A 719 7.31 -10.70 -16.33
C GLU A 719 6.87 -10.55 -14.86
N VAL A 720 7.75 -10.03 -14.01
CA VAL A 720 7.44 -9.53 -12.65
C VAL A 720 7.74 -8.03 -12.56
N ALA A 721 7.12 -7.30 -11.62
CA ALA A 721 7.48 -5.91 -11.39
C ALA A 721 7.16 -5.44 -9.96
N VAL A 722 7.93 -4.46 -9.47
CA VAL A 722 7.76 -3.88 -8.12
C VAL A 722 6.36 -3.29 -7.92
N ASN A 723 5.77 -2.66 -8.92
CA ASN A 723 4.42 -2.08 -8.85
C ASN A 723 3.31 -3.15 -8.86
N TRP A 724 3.55 -4.30 -9.50
CA TRP A 724 2.61 -5.41 -9.50
C TRP A 724 2.63 -6.11 -8.14
N ASN A 725 3.83 -6.37 -7.62
CA ASN A 725 4.02 -6.99 -6.32
C ASN A 725 3.59 -6.09 -5.15
N SER A 726 3.69 -4.77 -5.26
CA SER A 726 3.19 -3.85 -4.22
C SER A 726 1.67 -3.84 -4.18
N ALA A 727 1.00 -3.96 -5.32
CA ALA A 727 -0.45 -4.11 -5.39
C ALA A 727 -0.88 -5.45 -4.78
N LEU A 728 -0.20 -6.55 -5.11
CA LEU A 728 -0.43 -7.88 -4.51
C LEU A 728 -0.23 -7.87 -2.99
N ALA A 729 0.87 -7.28 -2.52
CA ALA A 729 1.17 -7.17 -1.09
C ALA A 729 0.09 -6.39 -0.35
N TRP A 730 -0.38 -5.28 -0.92
CA TRP A 730 -1.43 -4.47 -0.33
C TRP A 730 -2.75 -5.25 -0.22
N ILE A 731 -3.21 -5.90 -1.31
CA ILE A 731 -4.50 -6.61 -1.30
C ILE A 731 -4.44 -7.89 -0.47
N SER A 732 -3.31 -8.59 -0.45
CA SER A 732 -3.10 -9.78 0.40
C SER A 732 -3.12 -9.40 1.89
N ALA A 733 -2.49 -8.27 2.25
CA ALA A 733 -2.57 -7.73 3.60
C ALA A 733 -4.00 -7.28 3.96
N PHE A 734 -4.73 -6.68 3.02
CA PHE A 734 -6.15 -6.38 3.22
C PHE A 734 -6.94 -7.66 3.53
N ALA A 735 -6.83 -8.68 2.68
CA ALA A 735 -7.58 -9.93 2.79
C ALA A 735 -7.27 -10.66 4.10
N SER A 736 -6.01 -10.67 4.54
CA SER A 736 -5.58 -11.16 5.85
C SER A 736 -6.17 -10.33 7.00
N SER A 737 -6.17 -9.00 6.92
CA SER A 737 -6.68 -8.12 8.00
C SER A 737 -8.20 -8.17 8.25
N VAL A 738 -8.95 -8.80 7.33
CA VAL A 738 -10.42 -8.79 7.38
C VAL A 738 -11.01 -10.17 7.68
N SER A 739 -10.22 -11.18 8.01
CA SER A 739 -10.72 -12.46 8.54
C SER A 739 -11.29 -12.26 9.95
N ASP A 740 -12.53 -12.69 10.22
CA ASP A 740 -13.22 -12.49 11.52
C ASP A 740 -12.76 -13.46 12.63
N ALA A 741 -11.73 -14.26 12.37
CA ALA A 741 -11.08 -15.16 13.31
C ALA A 741 -10.09 -14.42 14.22
N GLY A 742 -10.61 -13.59 15.12
CA GLY A 742 -9.76 -12.78 16.00
C GLY A 742 -10.45 -11.92 17.03
N ALA A 743 -11.75 -12.09 17.26
CA ALA A 743 -12.46 -11.46 18.39
C ALA A 743 -12.11 -12.09 19.77
N GLY A 744 -10.89 -12.60 19.93
CA GLY A 744 -10.38 -13.22 21.15
C GLY A 744 -8.88 -13.03 21.32
N GLY A 745 -8.48 -12.03 22.13
CA GLY A 745 -7.21 -12.06 22.85
C GLY A 745 -5.94 -11.65 22.09
N GLY A 746 -5.86 -10.40 21.64
CA GLY A 746 -4.61 -9.81 21.14
C GLY A 746 -4.57 -8.29 21.34
N SER A 747 -3.87 -7.84 22.38
CA SER A 747 -3.32 -6.48 22.60
C SER A 747 -3.87 -5.33 21.73
N ALA A 748 -5.00 -4.73 22.16
CA ALA A 748 -5.45 -3.45 21.62
C ALA A 748 -4.52 -2.30 22.07
N ALA A 749 -3.71 -1.78 21.14
CA ALA A 749 -2.93 -0.56 21.34
C ALA A 749 -3.40 0.56 20.38
N ALA A 750 -4.05 1.56 20.99
CA ALA A 750 -4.20 2.96 20.59
C ALA A 750 -4.61 3.30 19.14
N GLY A 751 -5.92 3.29 18.86
CA GLY A 751 -6.48 4.09 17.77
C GLY A 751 -6.30 5.59 18.03
N VAL A 752 -6.04 6.37 16.98
CA VAL A 752 -6.02 7.84 17.06
C VAL A 752 -7.45 8.33 17.31
N LEU A 753 -7.76 8.58 18.58
CA LEU A 753 -9.00 9.25 19.01
C LEU A 753 -9.06 10.65 18.39
N ALA A 754 -10.24 11.05 17.89
CA ALA A 754 -10.45 12.40 17.38
C ALA A 754 -10.19 13.43 18.50
N SER A 755 -9.58 14.55 18.14
CA SER A 755 -9.27 15.64 19.07
C SER A 755 -10.55 16.39 19.47
N PRO A 756 -10.99 16.41 20.75
CA PRO A 756 -12.12 17.23 21.20
C PRO A 756 -11.90 18.73 20.95
N ILE A 757 -10.65 19.16 20.91
CA ILE A 757 -10.28 20.54 20.60
C ILE A 757 -10.55 20.86 19.14
N ASP A 758 -10.28 19.93 18.23
CA ASP A 758 -10.49 20.15 16.80
C ASP A 758 -11.97 20.02 16.41
N LEU A 759 -12.76 19.37 17.26
CA LEU A 759 -14.20 19.18 17.12
C LEU A 759 -15.03 20.34 17.67
N THR A 760 -14.41 21.36 18.29
CA THR A 760 -15.13 22.46 18.96
C THR A 760 -14.47 23.81 18.73
N SER A 761 -15.19 24.92 18.92
CA SER A 761 -14.65 26.27 18.74
C SER A 761 -14.01 26.87 20.01
N GLY A 762 -13.59 26.03 20.97
CA GLY A 762 -12.90 26.42 22.20
C GLY A 762 -13.47 25.78 23.46
N PHE A 763 -13.00 26.20 24.64
CA PHE A 763 -13.43 25.62 25.92
C PHE A 763 -14.77 26.15 26.41
N TYR A 764 -15.56 25.30 27.07
CA TYR A 764 -16.88 25.64 27.60
C TYR A 764 -16.79 26.45 28.88
N VAL A 765 -17.58 27.52 28.96
CA VAL A 765 -17.78 28.31 30.18
C VAL A 765 -19.08 27.84 30.82
N ASP A 766 -19.00 27.18 31.98
CA ASP A 766 -20.19 26.72 32.69
C ASP A 766 -20.94 27.91 33.33
N PRO A 767 -22.13 28.29 32.83
CA PRO A 767 -22.91 29.34 33.46
C PRO A 767 -23.34 28.93 34.88
N ASN A 768 -23.31 27.65 35.24
CA ASN A 768 -23.68 27.14 36.55
C ASN A 768 -22.47 26.81 37.44
N SER A 769 -21.27 27.29 37.08
CA SER A 769 -20.11 27.24 37.99
C SER A 769 -20.43 27.95 39.32
N THR A 770 -19.79 27.52 40.40
CA THR A 770 -19.98 28.14 41.73
C THR A 770 -19.68 29.66 41.75
N PRO A 771 -18.62 30.19 41.09
CA PRO A 771 -18.44 31.64 40.95
C PRO A 771 -19.56 32.32 40.17
N ALA A 772 -20.03 31.74 39.05
CA ALA A 772 -21.11 32.31 38.25
C ALA A 772 -22.45 32.35 39.01
N THR A 773 -22.75 31.28 39.76
CA THR A 773 -23.93 31.22 40.63
C THR A 773 -23.84 32.24 41.76
N TRP A 774 -22.68 32.38 42.40
CA TRP A 774 -22.48 33.38 43.46
C TRP A 774 -22.65 34.80 42.92
N VAL A 775 -22.05 35.14 41.77
CA VAL A 775 -22.21 36.46 41.13
C VAL A 775 -23.67 36.75 40.82
N ARG A 776 -24.41 35.80 40.22
CA ARG A 776 -25.84 35.98 39.94
C ARG A 776 -26.67 36.26 41.19
N ASN A 777 -26.38 35.56 42.29
CA ASN A 777 -27.12 35.70 43.54
C ASN A 777 -26.69 36.92 44.37
N ASN A 778 -25.53 37.52 44.07
CA ASN A 778 -24.92 38.59 44.87
C ASN A 778 -24.51 39.80 44.01
N GLY A 779 -25.31 40.15 42.99
CA GLY A 779 -24.98 41.25 42.07
C GLY A 779 -24.77 42.63 42.73
N GLY A 780 -25.28 42.83 43.95
CA GLY A 780 -25.06 44.04 44.75
C GLY A 780 -23.80 44.03 45.64
N ASP A 781 -23.07 42.91 45.72
CA ASP A 781 -21.81 42.83 46.46
C ASP A 781 -20.69 43.49 45.67
N SER A 782 -19.90 44.35 46.32
CA SER A 782 -18.76 45.06 45.70
C SER A 782 -17.75 44.16 44.97
N ARG A 783 -17.68 42.88 45.32
CA ARG A 783 -16.75 41.89 44.73
C ARG A 783 -17.29 41.24 43.47
N ALA A 784 -18.60 41.31 43.22
CA ALA A 784 -19.27 40.59 42.15
C ALA A 784 -18.74 40.93 40.76
N ALA A 785 -18.48 42.21 40.47
CA ALA A 785 -17.96 42.64 39.17
C ALA A 785 -16.56 42.04 38.89
N ALA A 786 -15.66 42.09 39.88
CA ALA A 786 -14.31 41.55 39.75
C ALA A 786 -14.29 40.02 39.61
N ILE A 787 -15.11 39.33 40.40
CA ILE A 787 -15.27 37.86 40.31
C ILE A 787 -15.87 37.48 38.96
N ASN A 788 -16.82 38.25 38.43
CA ASN A 788 -17.45 37.97 37.14
C ASN A 788 -16.45 38.06 35.97
N SER A 789 -15.70 39.17 35.90
CA SER A 789 -14.77 39.43 34.81
C SER A 789 -13.52 38.55 34.86
N SER A 790 -13.06 38.21 36.06
CA SER A 790 -11.81 37.49 36.27
C SER A 790 -11.99 35.98 36.37
N ILE A 791 -13.13 35.49 36.87
CA ILE A 791 -13.34 34.06 37.17
C ILE A 791 -14.58 33.51 36.49
N ALA A 792 -15.78 34.03 36.78
CA ALA A 792 -17.05 33.38 36.41
C ALA A 792 -17.27 33.22 34.90
N THR A 793 -16.65 34.07 34.09
CA THR A 793 -16.75 34.07 32.63
C THR A 793 -15.61 33.31 31.94
N LYS A 794 -14.77 32.59 32.71
CA LYS A 794 -13.63 31.82 32.17
C LYS A 794 -13.94 30.33 32.09
N PRO A 795 -13.41 29.60 31.09
CA PRO A 795 -13.55 28.16 31.03
C PRO A 795 -12.83 27.49 32.20
N MET A 796 -13.50 26.55 32.86
CA MET A 796 -12.96 25.82 34.01
C MET A 796 -13.63 24.45 34.12
N ALA A 797 -13.00 23.53 34.86
CA ALA A 797 -13.53 22.19 35.01
C ALA A 797 -14.72 22.12 35.98
N ARG A 798 -15.63 21.20 35.71
CA ARG A 798 -16.68 20.78 36.64
C ARG A 798 -16.31 19.46 37.31
N TRP A 799 -16.40 19.41 38.64
CA TRP A 799 -16.03 18.25 39.43
C TRP A 799 -17.23 17.36 39.72
N PHE A 800 -17.06 16.06 39.53
CA PHE A 800 -18.11 15.07 39.69
C PHE A 800 -17.66 13.96 40.65
N GLY A 801 -18.47 13.74 41.69
CA GLY A 801 -18.36 12.59 42.60
C GLY A 801 -19.67 11.83 42.66
N ASN A 802 -20.11 11.46 43.87
CA ASN A 802 -21.43 10.88 44.07
C ASN A 802 -22.54 11.86 43.62
N PRO A 803 -23.52 11.39 42.82
CA PRO A 803 -24.61 12.25 42.36
C PRO A 803 -25.51 12.66 43.54
N PRO A 804 -26.13 13.85 43.52
CA PRO A 804 -27.15 14.23 44.49
C PRO A 804 -28.31 13.22 44.53
N SER A 805 -28.93 13.07 45.71
CA SER A 805 -30.10 12.20 45.90
C SER A 805 -31.18 12.47 44.84
N GLY A 806 -31.67 11.39 44.20
CA GLY A 806 -32.67 11.48 43.13
C GLY A 806 -32.12 11.73 41.72
N THR A 807 -30.80 11.79 41.53
CA THR A 807 -30.16 11.88 40.21
C THR A 807 -29.16 10.75 39.98
N THR A 808 -28.76 10.53 38.71
CA THR A 808 -27.69 9.59 38.37
C THR A 808 -26.49 10.34 37.79
N ILE A 809 -25.29 9.73 37.89
CA ILE A 809 -24.09 10.32 37.28
C ILE A 809 -24.26 10.52 35.77
N GLY A 810 -24.90 9.56 35.09
CA GLY A 810 -25.12 9.65 33.65
C GLY A 810 -26.01 10.84 33.27
N THR A 811 -27.04 11.13 34.08
CA THR A 811 -27.92 12.29 33.87
C THR A 811 -27.16 13.61 34.00
N ILE A 812 -26.38 13.79 35.07
CA ILE A 812 -25.69 15.07 35.34
C ILE A 812 -24.50 15.29 34.40
N VAL A 813 -23.77 14.23 34.02
CA VAL A 813 -22.69 14.31 33.04
C VAL A 813 -23.28 14.60 31.66
N GLY A 814 -24.30 13.83 31.25
CA GLY A 814 -24.97 14.00 29.96
C GLY A 814 -25.55 15.40 29.77
N ALA A 815 -26.14 15.99 30.81
CA ALA A 815 -26.64 17.37 30.78
C ALA A 815 -25.50 18.39 30.60
N PHE A 816 -24.39 18.22 31.31
CA PHE A 816 -23.26 19.14 31.23
C PHE A 816 -22.56 19.10 29.87
N VAL A 817 -22.22 17.89 29.39
CA VAL A 817 -21.58 17.74 28.07
C VAL A 817 -22.53 18.07 26.92
N GLY A 818 -23.83 17.80 27.07
CA GLY A 818 -24.85 18.21 26.09
C GLY A 818 -24.99 19.73 26.00
N ALA A 819 -24.92 20.45 27.11
CA ALA A 819 -24.93 21.91 27.10
C ALA A 819 -23.68 22.51 26.43
N ALA A 820 -22.52 21.87 26.61
CA ALA A 820 -21.27 22.28 25.97
C ALA A 820 -21.25 21.99 24.47
N ASP A 821 -21.71 20.80 24.08
CA ASP A 821 -21.86 20.37 22.67
C ASP A 821 -22.84 21.28 21.91
N ASN A 822 -23.98 21.63 22.52
CA ASN A 822 -24.94 22.60 21.97
C ASN A 822 -24.33 24.01 21.80
N ALA A 823 -23.29 24.34 22.56
CA ALA A 823 -22.57 25.60 22.46
C ALA A 823 -21.34 25.50 21.53
N ASP A 824 -21.09 24.34 20.92
CA ASP A 824 -19.88 24.03 20.14
C ASP A 824 -18.59 24.29 20.93
N LYS A 825 -18.55 23.87 22.20
CA LYS A 825 -17.41 24.04 23.08
C LYS A 825 -17.00 22.74 23.77
N ALA A 826 -15.70 22.56 23.97
CA ALA A 826 -15.15 21.43 24.73
C ALA A 826 -15.34 21.64 26.25
N PRO A 827 -16.13 20.81 26.95
CA PRO A 827 -16.21 20.83 28.40
C PRO A 827 -14.97 20.20 29.04
N ILE A 828 -14.58 20.73 30.20
CA ILE A 828 -13.55 20.14 31.07
C ILE A 828 -14.26 19.51 32.26
N LEU A 829 -14.04 18.22 32.49
CA LEU A 829 -14.66 17.46 33.58
C LEU A 829 -13.58 16.90 34.49
N VAL A 830 -13.87 16.79 35.78
CA VAL A 830 -13.07 16.02 36.74
C VAL A 830 -13.90 14.87 37.24
N ALA A 831 -13.47 13.63 36.97
CA ALA A 831 -14.07 12.43 37.53
C ALA A 831 -13.34 12.08 38.84
N TYR A 832 -14.03 12.20 39.99
CA TYR A 832 -13.41 12.10 41.31
C TYR A 832 -14.29 11.31 42.30
N ASN A 833 -14.33 9.98 42.12
CA ASN A 833 -15.21 9.11 42.91
C ASN A 833 -14.60 7.77 43.35
N LEU A 834 -13.28 7.61 43.32
CA LEU A 834 -12.65 6.40 43.84
C LEU A 834 -13.03 6.09 45.30
N PRO A 835 -13.28 4.81 45.67
CA PRO A 835 -13.41 4.41 47.06
C PRO A 835 -12.13 4.72 47.83
N GLY A 836 -12.29 5.32 49.02
CA GLY A 836 -11.15 5.75 49.84
C GLY A 836 -10.29 6.80 49.13
N ARG A 837 -10.90 7.69 48.32
CA ARG A 837 -10.18 8.85 47.75
C ARG A 837 -9.60 9.72 48.87
N ASP A 838 -8.55 10.47 48.57
CA ASP A 838 -7.84 11.35 49.52
C ASP A 838 -7.37 10.61 50.77
N ALA A 839 -6.60 9.55 50.56
CA ALA A 839 -6.19 8.64 51.62
C ALA A 839 -5.11 9.23 52.54
N CYS A 840 -4.38 10.24 52.08
CA CYS A 840 -3.37 10.94 52.88
C CYS A 840 -3.91 12.22 53.55
N GLY A 841 -4.83 12.97 52.92
CA GLY A 841 -5.27 14.30 53.38
C GLY A 841 -6.62 14.34 54.09
N GLY A 842 -7.52 13.40 53.83
CA GLY A 842 -8.79 13.16 54.54
C GLY A 842 -9.88 14.24 54.41
N HIS A 843 -9.59 15.45 53.92
CA HIS A 843 -10.56 16.56 53.84
C HIS A 843 -11.59 16.40 52.72
N SER A 844 -11.25 15.68 51.66
CA SER A 844 -12.14 15.30 50.55
C SER A 844 -12.42 13.79 50.52
N GLY A 845 -12.13 13.09 51.63
CA GLY A 845 -12.30 11.64 51.78
C GLY A 845 -13.69 11.13 51.38
N GLY A 846 -13.77 9.87 50.94
CA GLY A 846 -15.02 9.21 50.57
C GLY A 846 -14.96 8.53 49.20
N GLY A 847 -15.94 8.82 48.34
CA GLY A 847 -16.09 8.25 47.00
C GLY A 847 -17.21 7.22 46.89
N ALA A 848 -17.14 6.37 45.87
CA ALA A 848 -18.05 5.25 45.70
C ALA A 848 -17.93 4.27 46.88
N GLY A 849 -19.03 3.63 47.27
CA GLY A 849 -19.07 2.73 48.43
C GLY A 849 -18.28 1.42 48.27
N SER A 850 -17.85 1.08 47.04
CA SER A 850 -17.03 -0.09 46.75
C SER A 850 -16.36 0.03 45.38
N PRO A 851 -15.33 -0.79 45.08
CA PRO A 851 -14.73 -0.86 43.75
C PRO A 851 -15.74 -1.19 42.65
N SER A 852 -16.72 -2.06 42.92
CA SER A 852 -17.79 -2.36 41.96
C SER A 852 -18.68 -1.14 41.72
N ALA A 853 -19.06 -0.41 42.77
CA ALA A 853 -19.84 0.80 42.64
C ALA A 853 -19.10 1.87 41.83
N TYR A 854 -17.78 1.97 42.01
CA TYR A 854 -16.94 2.85 41.21
C TYR A 854 -16.93 2.45 39.73
N ARG A 855 -16.72 1.17 39.42
CA ARG A 855 -16.74 0.65 38.04
C ARG A 855 -18.07 0.95 37.36
N THR A 856 -19.19 0.76 38.04
CA THR A 856 -20.52 1.14 37.55
C THR A 856 -20.63 2.64 37.31
N TRP A 857 -20.19 3.45 38.27
CA TRP A 857 -20.25 4.90 38.19
C TRP A 857 -19.42 5.46 37.01
N VAL A 858 -18.17 5.00 36.84
CA VAL A 858 -17.28 5.51 35.78
C VAL A 858 -17.67 5.00 34.40
N ALA A 859 -18.22 3.79 34.31
CA ALA A 859 -18.81 3.28 33.08
C ALA A 859 -20.02 4.12 32.63
N ALA A 860 -20.90 4.49 33.57
CA ALA A 860 -22.05 5.36 33.29
C ALA A 860 -21.62 6.80 32.97
N PHE A 861 -20.57 7.29 33.62
CA PHE A 861 -19.94 8.58 33.32
C PHE A 861 -19.45 8.62 31.86
N ALA A 862 -18.62 7.66 31.46
CA ALA A 862 -18.07 7.60 30.10
C ALA A 862 -19.17 7.43 29.04
N SER A 863 -20.15 6.55 29.29
CA SER A 863 -21.31 6.37 28.39
C SER A 863 -22.14 7.64 28.22
N ALA A 864 -22.27 8.46 29.26
CA ALA A 864 -23.03 9.69 29.19
C ALA A 864 -22.35 10.78 28.35
N ILE A 865 -21.00 10.76 28.27
CA ILE A 865 -20.26 11.57 27.31
C ILE A 865 -20.54 11.07 25.89
N GLY A 866 -20.39 9.76 25.66
CA GLY A 866 -20.62 9.14 24.37
C GLY A 866 -19.71 9.73 23.29
N THR A 867 -20.25 10.00 22.11
CA THR A 867 -19.48 10.55 20.99
C THR A 867 -19.26 12.07 21.07
N ARG A 868 -19.66 12.76 22.14
CA ARG A 868 -19.48 14.22 22.26
C ARG A 868 -18.03 14.55 22.64
N PRO A 869 -17.47 15.65 22.13
CA PRO A 869 -16.11 16.07 22.47
C PRO A 869 -16.03 16.49 23.94
N ALA A 870 -15.01 16.01 24.68
CA ALA A 870 -14.79 16.38 26.07
C ALA A 870 -13.33 16.21 26.51
N ILE A 871 -12.96 16.87 27.61
CA ILE A 871 -11.69 16.68 28.31
C ILE A 871 -11.99 16.19 29.72
N VAL A 872 -11.36 15.09 30.14
CA VAL A 872 -11.57 14.49 31.46
C VAL A 872 -10.25 14.43 32.21
N ILE A 873 -10.21 15.00 33.40
CA ILE A 873 -9.16 14.77 34.40
C ILE A 873 -9.64 13.68 35.34
N LEU A 874 -8.90 12.58 35.41
CA LEU A 874 -9.30 11.38 36.11
C LEU A 874 -8.62 11.29 37.48
N GLU A 875 -9.46 11.19 38.50
CA GLU A 875 -9.12 10.88 39.90
C GLU A 875 -7.87 11.61 40.42
N PRO A 876 -7.94 12.94 40.60
CA PRO A 876 -6.90 13.70 41.30
C PRO A 876 -6.40 13.02 42.58
N ASP A 877 -5.11 13.15 42.88
CA ASP A 877 -4.43 12.62 44.07
C ASP A 877 -4.32 11.07 44.13
N ALA A 878 -5.00 10.34 43.25
CA ALA A 878 -5.13 8.90 43.35
C ALA A 878 -3.79 8.15 43.36
N LEU A 879 -2.84 8.61 42.55
CA LEU A 879 -1.49 8.06 42.46
C LEU A 879 -0.54 8.64 43.49
N GLY A 880 -0.73 9.89 43.91
CA GLY A 880 0.14 10.52 44.91
C GLY A 880 0.01 9.86 46.28
N ASP A 881 -1.21 9.46 46.64
CA ASP A 881 -1.59 8.86 47.92
C ASP A 881 -1.05 7.44 48.19
N PHE A 882 -0.32 6.82 47.26
CA PHE A 882 0.14 5.43 47.43
C PHE A 882 0.96 5.21 48.70
N GLU A 883 1.62 6.25 49.22
CA GLU A 883 2.38 6.16 50.47
C GLU A 883 1.51 5.93 51.72
N CYS A 884 0.21 6.23 51.65
CA CYS A 884 -0.76 5.98 52.71
C CYS A 884 -1.54 4.67 52.51
N MET A 885 -1.10 3.81 51.58
CA MET A 885 -1.82 2.61 51.16
C MET A 885 -0.98 1.34 51.31
N THR A 886 -1.67 0.23 51.59
CA THR A 886 -1.09 -1.11 51.49
C THR A 886 -0.92 -1.51 50.02
N ALA A 887 -0.02 -2.46 49.74
CA ALA A 887 0.19 -2.98 48.39
C ALA A 887 -1.12 -3.52 47.75
N ALA A 888 -1.98 -4.18 48.53
CA ALA A 888 -3.27 -4.67 48.05
C ALA A 888 -4.22 -3.53 47.62
N GLN A 889 -4.26 -2.45 48.41
CA GLN A 889 -5.04 -1.25 48.07
C GLN A 889 -4.50 -0.56 46.82
N ILE A 890 -3.17 -0.51 46.64
CA ILE A 890 -2.54 0.04 45.44
C ILE A 890 -2.91 -0.80 44.21
N THR A 891 -2.85 -2.13 44.29
CA THR A 891 -3.25 -3.01 43.19
C THR A 891 -4.72 -2.82 42.82
N GLU A 892 -5.62 -2.76 43.81
CA GLU A 892 -7.05 -2.54 43.58
C GLU A 892 -7.31 -1.16 42.94
N ARG A 893 -6.63 -0.12 43.43
CA ARG A 893 -6.70 1.23 42.87
C ARG A 893 -6.21 1.29 41.43
N ASN A 894 -5.06 0.70 41.11
CA ASN A 894 -4.56 0.60 39.73
C ASN A 894 -5.57 -0.11 38.83
N GLY A 895 -6.18 -1.21 39.31
CA GLY A 895 -7.20 -1.94 38.58
C GLY A 895 -8.47 -1.12 38.32
N MET A 896 -8.82 -0.17 39.20
CA MET A 896 -9.93 0.75 39.00
C MET A 896 -9.58 1.88 38.02
N LEU A 897 -8.39 2.48 38.15
CA LEU A 897 -7.91 3.56 37.28
C LEU A 897 -7.73 3.08 35.84
N SER A 898 -7.10 1.91 35.65
CA SER A 898 -6.94 1.30 34.33
C SER A 898 -8.29 1.02 33.69
N PHE A 899 -9.27 0.52 34.47
CA PHE A 899 -10.62 0.28 33.97
C PHE A 899 -11.32 1.58 33.58
N ALA A 900 -11.21 2.63 34.39
CA ALA A 900 -11.79 3.93 34.09
C ALA A 900 -11.23 4.48 32.76
N LEU A 901 -9.92 4.45 32.55
CA LEU A 901 -9.28 4.87 31.30
C LEU A 901 -9.77 4.03 30.10
N GLN A 902 -9.92 2.72 30.26
CA GLN A 902 -10.52 1.85 29.22
C GLN A 902 -11.97 2.23 28.94
N GLN A 903 -12.79 2.54 29.95
CA GLN A 903 -14.17 2.99 29.73
C GLN A 903 -14.21 4.29 28.91
N PHE A 904 -13.34 5.27 29.18
CA PHE A 904 -13.26 6.48 28.37
C PHE A 904 -12.81 6.19 26.94
N ARG A 905 -11.79 5.35 26.75
CA ARG A 905 -11.35 4.89 25.42
C ARG A 905 -12.48 4.24 24.62
N ASP A 906 -13.23 3.34 25.27
CA ASP A 906 -14.19 2.46 24.59
C ASP A 906 -15.56 3.13 24.37
N LYS A 907 -15.97 4.03 25.28
CA LYS A 907 -17.33 4.61 25.28
C LYS A 907 -17.36 6.09 24.94
N ALA A 908 -16.21 6.77 24.99
CA ALA A 908 -16.11 8.20 24.75
C ALA A 908 -15.00 8.53 23.72
N PRO A 909 -15.16 8.12 22.45
CA PRO A 909 -14.08 8.12 21.46
C PRO A 909 -13.57 9.52 21.06
N ASN A 910 -14.35 10.58 21.35
CA ASN A 910 -13.97 11.97 21.12
C ASN A 910 -13.50 12.66 22.41
N THR A 911 -13.15 11.90 23.45
CA THR A 911 -12.74 12.42 24.75
C THR A 911 -11.25 12.22 25.00
N TRP A 912 -10.58 13.27 25.46
CA TRP A 912 -9.22 13.16 25.99
C TRP A 912 -9.24 12.99 27.50
N ALA A 913 -8.90 11.79 27.97
CA ALA A 913 -8.77 11.47 29.39
C ALA A 913 -7.30 11.57 29.86
N TYR A 914 -7.07 12.31 30.94
CA TYR A 914 -5.77 12.51 31.58
C TYR A 914 -5.81 12.00 33.02
N LEU A 915 -4.91 11.09 33.38
CA LEU A 915 -4.76 10.63 34.75
C LEU A 915 -3.96 11.64 35.58
N ASP A 916 -4.32 11.89 36.83
CA ASP A 916 -3.52 12.80 37.66
C ASP A 916 -2.10 12.25 37.93
N GLY A 917 -1.10 13.12 37.73
CA GLY A 917 0.33 12.86 37.87
C GLY A 917 0.98 13.67 39.01
N GLY A 918 0.19 14.19 39.95
CA GLY A 918 0.69 14.94 41.10
C GLY A 918 1.34 16.29 40.75
N ASN A 919 2.32 16.70 41.55
CA ASN A 919 2.96 18.01 41.42
C ASN A 919 4.46 17.97 41.76
N ALA A 920 5.15 19.07 41.45
CA ALA A 920 6.61 19.19 41.51
C ALA A 920 7.23 19.03 42.90
N GLY A 921 6.45 19.11 43.99
CA GLY A 921 6.96 18.97 45.35
C GLY A 921 6.33 17.83 46.15
N TRP A 922 5.65 16.88 45.51
CA TRP A 922 5.02 15.75 46.19
C TRP A 922 5.69 14.42 45.88
N VAL A 923 5.56 13.92 44.65
CA VAL A 923 6.13 12.63 44.24
C VAL A 923 7.25 12.88 43.23
N ALA A 924 8.39 12.21 43.39
CA ALA A 924 9.48 12.32 42.42
C ALA A 924 9.02 11.87 41.03
N ALA A 925 9.45 12.59 39.98
CA ALA A 925 8.97 12.38 38.62
C ALA A 925 9.13 10.94 38.12
N ASP A 926 10.24 10.31 38.50
CA ASP A 926 10.54 8.93 38.16
C ASP A 926 9.60 7.91 38.84
N THR A 927 9.30 8.13 40.12
CA THR A 927 8.31 7.33 40.85
C THR A 927 6.92 7.53 40.28
N MET A 928 6.55 8.76 39.94
CA MET A 928 5.25 9.04 39.34
C MET A 928 5.10 8.38 37.96
N ALA A 929 6.15 8.35 37.14
CA ALA A 929 6.13 7.61 35.88
C ALA A 929 5.83 6.11 36.08
N GLN A 930 6.41 5.49 37.11
CA GLN A 930 6.10 4.09 37.48
C GLN A 930 4.63 3.92 37.90
N ARG A 931 4.11 4.84 38.72
CA ARG A 931 2.71 4.80 39.19
C ARG A 931 1.72 5.01 38.03
N LEU A 932 1.99 5.95 37.13
CA LEU A 932 1.20 6.19 35.92
C LEU A 932 1.19 4.97 35.00
N ASN A 933 2.34 4.34 34.77
CA ASN A 933 2.42 3.10 34.00
C ASN A 933 1.60 1.98 34.67
N GLY A 934 1.77 1.77 35.99
CA GLY A 934 1.03 0.76 36.74
C GLY A 934 -0.48 0.97 36.77
N ALA A 935 -0.94 2.20 36.65
CA ALA A 935 -2.36 2.57 36.60
C ALA A 935 -2.95 2.56 35.18
N GLY A 936 -2.17 2.21 34.15
CA GLY A 936 -2.65 2.06 32.78
C GLY A 936 -2.77 3.38 32.01
N VAL A 937 -1.90 4.38 32.25
CA VAL A 937 -1.89 5.67 31.51
C VAL A 937 -1.82 5.49 29.99
N THR A 938 -1.37 4.34 29.50
CA THR A 938 -1.36 3.96 28.07
C THR A 938 -2.76 3.96 27.45
N TYR A 939 -3.81 3.62 28.22
CA TYR A 939 -5.20 3.67 27.79
C TYR A 939 -5.79 5.09 27.71
N GLY A 940 -5.14 6.08 28.33
CA GLY A 940 -5.52 7.50 28.30
C GLY A 940 -4.72 8.32 27.29
N ARG A 941 -5.16 9.57 27.08
CA ARG A 941 -4.44 10.58 26.27
C ARG A 941 -3.12 10.93 26.93
N GLY A 942 -3.13 11.17 28.24
CA GLY A 942 -1.92 11.50 28.99
C GLY A 942 -2.13 11.67 30.48
N PHE A 943 -1.43 12.61 31.09
CA PHE A 943 -1.57 12.89 32.53
C PHE A 943 -1.72 14.39 32.84
N ALA A 944 -2.29 14.72 34.00
CA ALA A 944 -2.42 16.09 34.48
C ALA A 944 -1.40 16.36 35.59
N VAL A 945 -0.88 17.58 35.70
CA VAL A 945 0.00 17.97 36.81
C VAL A 945 -0.48 19.25 37.47
N ASN A 946 -0.09 19.42 38.73
CA ASN A 946 -0.43 20.59 39.55
C ASN A 946 -1.93 20.76 39.83
N VAL A 947 -2.75 19.71 39.65
CA VAL A 947 -4.20 19.76 39.93
C VAL A 947 -4.43 20.23 41.37
N SER A 948 -5.25 21.27 41.52
CA SER A 948 -5.54 21.91 42.81
C SER A 948 -4.31 22.43 43.57
N ASN A 949 -3.18 22.66 42.91
CA ASN A 949 -1.94 23.12 43.52
C ASN A 949 -1.45 24.47 42.96
N TYR A 950 -0.38 25.01 43.56
CA TYR A 950 0.06 26.38 43.35
C TYR A 950 1.40 26.51 42.61
N TYR A 951 2.05 25.41 42.20
CA TYR A 951 3.36 25.49 41.55
C TYR A 951 3.29 26.24 40.22
N THR A 952 4.26 27.12 39.98
CA THR A 952 4.28 27.97 38.78
C THR A 952 4.21 27.12 37.51
N THR A 953 3.69 27.67 36.42
CA THR A 953 3.62 26.96 35.13
C THR A 953 4.98 26.43 34.69
N SER A 954 6.07 27.16 34.98
CA SER A 954 7.43 26.71 34.68
C SER A 954 7.85 25.48 35.51
N GLN A 955 7.59 25.48 36.82
CA GLN A 955 7.88 24.33 37.69
C GLN A 955 7.05 23.11 37.29
N SER A 956 5.76 23.30 37.03
CA SER A 956 4.83 22.24 36.65
C SER A 956 5.18 21.65 35.28
N THR A 957 5.55 22.48 34.30
CA THR A 957 6.04 22.02 32.99
C THR A 957 7.36 21.26 33.11
N SER A 958 8.29 21.74 33.94
CA SER A 958 9.58 21.05 34.16
C SER A 958 9.37 19.67 34.80
N TYR A 959 8.49 19.59 35.78
CA TYR A 959 8.09 18.34 36.41
C TYR A 959 7.38 17.40 35.41
N GLY A 960 6.39 17.88 34.67
CA GLY A 960 5.69 17.09 33.65
C GLY A 960 6.62 16.55 32.56
N ASN A 961 7.57 17.36 32.08
CA ASN A 961 8.61 16.91 31.15
C ASN A 961 9.50 15.83 31.77
N SER A 962 9.84 15.95 33.05
CA SER A 962 10.64 14.94 33.75
C SER A 962 9.90 13.61 33.89
N VAL A 963 8.59 13.64 34.19
CA VAL A 963 7.73 12.45 34.22
C VAL A 963 7.66 11.81 32.83
N ARG A 964 7.43 12.62 31.79
CA ARG A 964 7.40 12.17 30.39
C ARG A 964 8.72 11.52 29.96
N ASN A 965 9.86 12.09 30.37
CA ASN A 965 11.18 11.54 30.09
C ASN A 965 11.42 10.22 30.84
N SER A 966 10.95 10.10 32.08
CA SER A 966 11.02 8.84 32.82
C SER A 966 10.13 7.76 32.20
N LEU A 967 8.90 8.10 31.76
CA LEU A 967 8.05 7.18 30.99
C LEU A 967 8.75 6.67 29.72
N SER A 968 9.38 7.59 28.97
CA SER A 968 10.11 7.24 27.75
C SER A 968 11.30 6.32 28.04
N SER A 969 12.14 6.68 29.00
CA SER A 969 13.35 5.91 29.33
C SER A 969 13.05 4.55 29.96
N ARG A 970 11.99 4.43 30.75
CA ARG A 970 11.63 3.17 31.43
C ARG A 970 10.76 2.24 30.60
N TYR A 971 9.81 2.80 29.86
CA TYR A 971 8.72 2.04 29.24
C TYR A 971 8.62 2.22 27.73
N GLY A 972 9.49 3.04 27.12
CA GLY A 972 9.58 3.18 25.67
C GLY A 972 8.46 4.02 25.05
N TYR A 973 7.67 4.74 25.85
CA TYR A 973 6.60 5.62 25.35
C TYR A 973 6.57 6.97 26.07
N THR A 974 6.09 8.00 25.37
CA THR A 974 5.77 9.30 25.99
C THR A 974 4.26 9.51 26.02
N LYS A 975 3.79 10.29 27.00
CA LYS A 975 2.43 10.81 27.03
C LYS A 975 2.46 12.33 27.15
N PRO A 976 1.57 13.06 26.46
CA PRO A 976 1.42 14.48 26.68
C PRO A 976 0.84 14.73 28.09
N PHE A 977 0.93 15.97 28.53
CA PHE A 977 0.38 16.35 29.83
C PHE A 977 -0.27 17.73 29.80
N VAL A 978 -1.17 17.95 30.74
CA VAL A 978 -1.84 19.24 30.97
C VAL A 978 -1.45 19.80 32.33
N VAL A 979 -1.50 21.11 32.49
CA VAL A 979 -1.16 21.79 33.75
C VAL A 979 -2.39 22.52 34.29
N ASP A 980 -2.73 22.29 35.55
CA ASP A 980 -3.70 23.15 36.23
C ASP A 980 -3.06 24.50 36.58
N THR A 981 -3.58 25.58 36.00
CA THR A 981 -3.11 26.96 36.19
C THR A 981 -4.13 27.83 36.92
N SER A 982 -5.21 27.25 37.44
CA SER A 982 -6.30 27.96 38.10
C SER A 982 -5.84 28.95 39.18
N ARG A 983 -4.75 28.62 39.91
CA ARG A 983 -4.31 29.36 41.10
C ARG A 983 -2.78 29.56 41.21
N ASN A 984 -2.03 29.34 40.14
CA ASN A 984 -0.56 29.26 40.22
C ASN A 984 0.21 30.53 39.85
N GLY A 985 -0.46 31.68 39.69
CA GLY A 985 0.12 32.92 39.19
C GLY A 985 1.26 33.50 40.04
N ASN A 986 1.27 33.21 41.35
CA ASN A 986 2.34 33.61 42.30
C ASN A 986 3.14 32.40 42.83
N GLY A 987 3.04 31.24 42.19
CA GLY A 987 3.73 30.02 42.62
C GLY A 987 3.24 29.47 43.97
N SER A 988 3.93 28.48 44.52
CA SER A 988 3.67 27.91 45.85
C SER A 988 4.48 28.62 46.93
N ASN A 989 3.94 28.75 48.14
CA ASN A 989 4.68 29.17 49.35
C ASN A 989 4.90 28.01 50.33
N GLY A 990 4.72 26.77 49.85
CA GLY A 990 4.83 25.56 50.67
C GLY A 990 3.54 25.19 51.43
N GLN A 991 2.53 26.06 51.45
CA GLN A 991 1.21 25.74 51.99
C GLN A 991 0.27 25.29 50.86
N TRP A 992 -0.48 24.20 51.09
CA TRP A 992 -1.40 23.64 50.09
C TRP A 992 -2.86 24.06 50.33
N CYS A 993 -3.24 24.37 51.57
CA CYS A 993 -4.62 24.58 51.97
C CYS A 993 -4.94 26.08 52.09
N ASN A 994 -5.66 26.65 51.12
CA ASN A 994 -6.03 28.08 51.04
C ASN A 994 -4.91 29.09 51.41
N PRO A 995 -3.67 28.93 50.92
CA PRO A 995 -2.55 29.83 51.21
C PRO A 995 -2.82 31.29 50.83
N ALA A 996 -2.29 32.21 51.64
CA ALA A 996 -2.30 33.64 51.34
C ALA A 996 -1.34 34.01 50.19
N GLY A 997 -1.58 35.14 49.54
CA GLY A 997 -0.69 35.73 48.53
C GLY A 997 -0.58 34.95 47.22
N ARG A 998 -1.49 33.99 46.98
CA ARG A 998 -1.57 33.25 45.70
C ARG A 998 -2.40 34.02 44.69
N ARG A 999 -2.21 33.74 43.40
CA ARG A 999 -2.85 34.49 42.31
C ARG A 999 -3.40 33.57 41.22
N LEU A 1000 -4.45 34.01 40.52
CA LEU A 1000 -4.90 33.37 39.28
C LEU A 1000 -3.72 33.22 38.30
N GLY A 1001 -3.60 32.03 37.69
CA GLY A 1001 -2.66 31.81 36.60
C GLY A 1001 -3.29 32.04 35.23
N SER A 1002 -2.64 31.56 34.18
CA SER A 1002 -3.14 31.64 32.80
C SER A 1002 -4.50 30.97 32.66
N VAL A 1003 -5.42 31.60 31.93
CA VAL A 1003 -6.73 31.01 31.58
C VAL A 1003 -6.54 29.78 30.70
N ALA A 1004 -7.58 28.95 30.61
CA ALA A 1004 -7.55 27.72 29.80
C ALA A 1004 -7.16 28.02 28.34
N GLN A 1005 -6.08 27.39 27.87
CA GLN A 1005 -5.50 27.59 26.54
C GLN A 1005 -4.69 26.36 26.09
N LEU A 1006 -4.51 26.22 24.78
CA LEU A 1006 -3.59 25.22 24.22
C LEU A 1006 -2.13 25.67 24.40
N GLY A 1007 -1.21 24.72 24.59
CA GLY A 1007 0.21 25.01 24.71
C GLY A 1007 0.62 25.55 26.08
N GLY A 1008 1.57 26.50 26.11
CA GLY A 1008 2.09 27.09 27.36
C GLY A 1008 3.13 26.24 28.09
N GLY A 1009 3.85 25.38 27.35
CA GLY A 1009 4.83 24.43 27.88
C GLY A 1009 4.26 23.02 28.17
N ALA A 1010 2.95 22.86 28.04
CA ALA A 1010 2.21 21.62 28.14
C ALA A 1010 1.31 21.45 26.91
N GLU A 1011 0.56 20.35 26.81
CA GLU A 1011 -0.47 20.21 25.76
C GLU A 1011 -1.56 21.27 25.94
N MET A 1012 -1.98 21.48 27.20
CA MET A 1012 -2.93 22.53 27.58
C MET A 1012 -2.61 23.07 28.97
N LEU A 1013 -2.86 24.37 29.17
CA LEU A 1013 -3.07 24.95 30.48
C LEU A 1013 -4.57 24.97 30.73
N LEU A 1014 -5.03 24.46 31.87
CA LEU A 1014 -6.45 24.33 32.20
C LEU A 1014 -6.72 24.92 33.58
N TRP A 1015 -7.92 25.46 33.80
CA TRP A 1015 -8.40 25.70 35.15
C TRP A 1015 -9.11 24.45 35.65
N VAL A 1016 -8.35 23.54 36.26
CA VAL A 1016 -8.90 22.27 36.75
C VAL A 1016 -9.58 22.50 38.10
N LYS A 1017 -8.91 23.11 39.08
CA LYS A 1017 -9.63 23.64 40.25
C LYS A 1017 -10.44 24.88 39.86
N VAL A 1018 -11.66 24.98 40.39
CA VAL A 1018 -12.48 26.18 40.32
C VAL A 1018 -11.88 27.28 41.22
N PRO A 1019 -11.39 28.41 40.68
CA PRO A 1019 -10.84 29.49 41.51
C PRO A 1019 -11.89 30.05 42.48
N GLY A 1020 -11.50 30.20 43.75
CA GLY A 1020 -12.38 30.64 44.83
C GLY A 1020 -13.10 29.51 45.58
N ASN A 1021 -13.08 28.27 45.09
CA ASN A 1021 -13.49 27.12 45.89
C ASN A 1021 -12.40 26.76 46.91
N SER A 1022 -12.80 26.60 48.18
CA SER A 1022 -11.91 26.24 49.28
C SER A 1022 -11.31 24.84 49.12
N ASP A 1023 -10.10 24.63 49.64
CA ASP A 1023 -9.47 23.31 49.81
C ASP A 1023 -9.83 22.65 51.16
N GLY A 1024 -10.47 23.38 52.08
CA GLY A 1024 -10.83 22.93 53.42
C GLY A 1024 -10.90 24.11 54.41
N PRO A 1025 -11.33 23.89 55.66
CA PRO A 1025 -11.42 24.94 56.69
C PRO A 1025 -10.02 25.33 57.21
N CYS A 1026 -9.24 26.04 56.41
CA CYS A 1026 -7.82 26.31 56.64
C CYS A 1026 -7.37 27.63 55.98
N GLY A 1027 -6.15 28.07 56.29
CA GLY A 1027 -5.49 29.20 55.64
C GLY A 1027 -6.34 30.48 55.71
N THR A 1028 -6.53 31.11 54.55
CA THR A 1028 -7.35 32.34 54.44
C THR A 1028 -8.86 32.09 54.43
N ALA A 1029 -9.31 30.83 54.50
CA ALA A 1029 -10.72 30.47 54.64
C ALA A 1029 -10.94 29.41 55.74
N PRO A 1030 -10.67 29.75 57.01
CA PRO A 1030 -10.71 28.81 58.14
C PRO A 1030 -12.09 28.21 58.41
N ASN A 1031 -13.16 28.80 57.87
CA ASN A 1031 -14.56 28.38 58.11
C ASN A 1031 -15.27 27.92 56.82
N THR A 1032 -14.54 27.64 55.74
CA THR A 1032 -15.15 27.25 54.45
C THR A 1032 -14.77 25.83 54.10
N SER A 1033 -15.77 24.95 54.00
CA SER A 1033 -15.57 23.54 53.65
C SER A 1033 -14.99 23.36 52.26
N ALA A 1034 -14.29 22.26 52.04
CA ALA A 1034 -13.72 21.92 50.74
C ALA A 1034 -14.79 21.94 49.63
N GLY A 1035 -14.45 22.54 48.48
CA GLY A 1035 -15.35 22.67 47.33
C GLY A 1035 -16.40 23.79 47.44
N GLN A 1036 -16.58 24.41 48.61
CA GLN A 1036 -17.47 25.56 48.77
C GLN A 1036 -16.80 26.84 48.26
N PHE A 1037 -17.55 27.65 47.50
CA PHE A 1037 -17.06 28.93 46.98
C PHE A 1037 -16.98 29.99 48.08
N SER A 1038 -15.83 30.65 48.19
CA SER A 1038 -15.60 31.80 49.06
C SER A 1038 -15.26 33.02 48.21
N PRO A 1039 -16.11 34.07 48.21
CA PRO A 1039 -15.81 35.31 47.49
C PRO A 1039 -14.55 36.02 48.01
N THR A 1040 -14.17 35.80 49.27
CA THR A 1040 -12.91 36.30 49.84
C THR A 1040 -11.72 35.59 49.20
N LEU A 1041 -11.74 34.26 49.08
CA LEU A 1041 -10.68 33.52 48.37
C LEU A 1041 -10.58 33.93 46.91
N ALA A 1042 -11.72 34.11 46.24
CA ALA A 1042 -11.76 34.55 44.86
C ALA A 1042 -11.08 35.92 44.68
N ILE A 1043 -11.38 36.89 45.54
CA ILE A 1043 -10.75 38.22 45.51
C ILE A 1043 -9.27 38.16 45.88
N ASN A 1044 -8.88 37.34 46.85
CA ASN A 1044 -7.47 37.15 47.19
C ASN A 1044 -6.69 36.59 46.00
N LEU A 1045 -7.25 35.63 45.26
CA LEU A 1045 -6.64 35.10 44.04
C LEU A 1045 -6.57 36.13 42.90
N ILE A 1046 -7.57 37.02 42.78
CA ILE A 1046 -7.56 38.09 41.78
C ILE A 1046 -6.44 39.09 42.08
N ASN A 1047 -6.33 39.49 43.35
CA ASN A 1047 -5.42 40.54 43.81
C ASN A 1047 -4.01 40.05 44.15
N GLY A 1048 -3.82 38.75 44.38
CA GLY A 1048 -2.56 38.19 44.85
C GLY A 1048 -2.28 38.45 46.33
N THR A 1049 -3.31 38.53 47.18
CA THR A 1049 -3.21 38.93 48.60
C THR A 1049 -3.36 37.78 49.59
#